data_AF-A0AAU1YFN5-F1
#
_entry.id   AF-A0AAU1YFN5-F1
#
_cell.length_a   1.000
_cell.length_b   1.000
_cell.length_c   1.000
_cell.angle_alpha   90.00
_cell.angle_beta   90.00
_cell.angle_gamma   90.00
#
_symmetry.space_group_name_H-M   'P 1'
#
loop_
_entity.id
_entity.type
_entity.pdbx_description
1 polymer ?
#
loop_
_entity_poly.entity_id
_entity_poly.type
_entity_poly.pdbx_seq_one_letter_code
_entity_poly.pdbx_strand_id
1 'polypeptide(L)'
;MTGNQPLSRRRLLTGAAALGGVVLLTPPPGAHAAPAAADTVAKPFGTTPASVALRRLLPDHHRQVTLRALDAGGTDRFKVTGRAGAITVAGSSPAVLLTGLHTYLARAAKADISWNGEQLNLPRLLPAPDGEIAGSANVPHRFALNDTNDGYTGPYRDWDAWERELDVLALHGINRVLVYTGGDAVHYDTFRQFGYSDAEMRAWIPAPAHQPWWLLQNMSGFGGPVSRRLIERRADLARKITDRVRELGMTPVLPGYFGTVPDDFVAKHGGDAAVVPQGSWGAFKRPDWLDPRTTAFDEVSAAFYRAQSERFGDSTMYKMDLLHEGGNPGDVPVDEAAAAVEGALQKAHPGAIWAILGWQSNPSTALLDGVDKSRMLIVDGLSDRYTTVTDRESDWGGTPYAFGSIWNFGGHTPMGANAPDWVEQYPKWRDKEGSALAGIAAMPEAADNNAPALALLTDLAWTPGTIDLDDWFAAYAVSRYGGEDPHALAAWKTIRDTAYNMTRKDAWSEAPDGLFGARPSLGANKAAAWGPEADRYDTTAFDTALTELLQVAPRLRDSSAYAYDLADVTRQVLSNRSRVLLPRIKAAYEAGDRVGFDRLTGIWLSWMKLMDKVLATSPQHLLGRWLADARSWGATRAEKDQLEYDARSIITTWGGRESSEEGLHDYANREWAGLVGDLYHTRWKTYFDELSAALAAGRQPAEIDWFALEDRWAHRHDSYPVKTTGDIHKLARQVRDTLAADPHQVTLTASADRGSVTGGRPVTVTVSFTNRNGFGPATELKLSVDAPEGMTAEPVGTTTAASLAPGETFSATFRVTLTAAADALISRVPVNASFRTGGSRGSALAMVRLMAGTGVTDPYRSASLNDAVFGQSGDALAIEGAGADLWGGTNEFGTVYRAAAFGSASSATVRVTTQDSTGPWARAGLIVRNDLSTNGDDSNGDGQAGYVNLAVTPSNGCALSWDSEGNGRFDSIELAGSATAPVHLRLTRSGDTYTGECSTDGVTWTKVGTATPGGAADHQDIGVFMTAANGWTGTRGIAGFEDFSVS
;
A
#
# COMPACT_ATOMS: atom_id res chain seq x y z
N MET A 1 -53.97 40.95 13.07
CA MET A 1 -54.22 39.96 11.99
C MET A 1 -52.97 39.92 11.13
N THR A 2 -52.27 38.80 11.31
CA THR A 2 -51.18 38.21 10.50
C THR A 2 -50.27 39.16 9.73
N GLY A 3 -49.19 39.57 10.40
CA GLY A 3 -48.08 40.31 9.81
C GLY A 3 -46.77 39.54 9.85
N ASN A 4 -45.95 39.84 8.84
CA ASN A 4 -44.53 40.16 8.89
C ASN A 4 -43.46 39.07 9.11
N GLN A 5 -42.54 39.03 8.12
CA GLN A 5 -41.11 38.76 8.31
C GLN A 5 -40.49 39.59 9.45
N PRO A 6 -39.28 39.23 9.93
CA PRO A 6 -38.18 40.14 9.60
C PRO A 6 -36.78 39.49 9.41
N LEU A 7 -35.91 40.38 8.90
CA LEU A 7 -34.46 40.31 8.70
C LEU A 7 -33.58 40.29 9.98
N SER A 8 -32.40 39.66 9.84
CA SER A 8 -31.05 39.96 10.37
C SER A 8 -30.78 40.34 11.85
N ARG A 9 -29.75 39.73 12.47
CA ARG A 9 -28.46 40.38 12.87
C ARG A 9 -27.48 39.46 13.62
N ARG A 10 -26.22 39.90 13.56
CA ARG A 10 -24.93 39.40 14.08
C ARG A 10 -24.83 39.13 15.61
N ARG A 11 -23.97 38.14 15.93
CA ARG A 11 -22.91 38.00 16.97
C ARG A 11 -23.12 38.60 18.38
N LEU A 12 -22.93 37.77 19.43
CA LEU A 12 -21.85 37.90 20.46
C LEU A 12 -21.95 36.86 21.63
N LEU A 13 -20.82 36.19 21.88
CA LEU A 13 -20.19 35.72 23.15
C LEU A 13 -21.01 35.04 24.28
N THR A 14 -20.66 33.78 24.56
CA THR A 14 -20.32 33.12 25.85
C THR A 14 -20.19 31.62 25.53
N GLY A 15 -19.14 30.85 25.81
CA GLY A 15 -18.09 30.96 26.82
C GLY A 15 -18.44 30.07 28.01
N ALA A 16 -17.83 28.86 28.04
CA ALA A 16 -17.68 27.92 29.17
C ALA A 16 -18.58 26.67 29.26
N ALA A 17 -17.88 25.56 29.55
CA ALA A 17 -18.26 24.38 30.33
C ALA A 17 -19.10 23.26 29.68
N ALA A 18 -18.40 22.29 29.07
CA ALA A 18 -18.84 20.89 29.10
C ALA A 18 -18.22 20.22 30.34
N LEU A 19 -18.89 20.38 31.49
CA LEU A 19 -18.65 19.59 32.70
C LEU A 19 -19.22 18.19 32.48
N GLY A 20 -18.35 17.22 32.20
CA GLY A 20 -18.66 15.80 32.30
C GLY A 20 -18.82 15.40 33.77
N GLY A 21 -20.02 15.60 34.31
CA GLY A 21 -20.41 15.11 35.63
C GLY A 21 -20.56 13.59 35.61
N VAL A 22 -19.82 12.94 36.49
CA VAL A 22 -19.87 11.50 36.80
C VAL A 22 -21.31 11.08 37.13
N VAL A 23 -21.89 10.22 36.29
CA VAL A 23 -22.93 9.28 36.71
C VAL A 23 -22.29 7.90 36.65
N LEU A 24 -22.13 7.29 37.82
CA LEU A 24 -21.72 5.90 37.99
C LEU A 24 -22.78 4.99 37.34
N LEU A 25 -22.58 4.65 36.08
CA LEU A 25 -23.22 3.49 35.47
C LEU A 25 -22.25 2.32 35.60
N THR A 26 -22.64 1.33 36.37
CA THR A 26 -21.98 0.03 36.43
C THR A 26 -21.93 -0.56 35.01
N PRO A 27 -20.78 -1.03 34.51
CA PRO A 27 -20.72 -1.70 33.22
C PRO A 27 -21.52 -3.01 33.29
N PRO A 28 -22.16 -3.44 32.19
CA PRO A 28 -22.76 -4.77 32.12
C PRO A 28 -21.67 -5.85 32.30
N PRO A 29 -21.94 -6.95 33.02
CA PRO A 29 -20.98 -8.03 33.19
C PRO A 29 -20.96 -8.86 31.90
N GLY A 30 -19.92 -8.70 31.09
CA GLY A 30 -19.83 -9.42 29.81
C GLY A 30 -18.62 -9.04 28.97
N ALA A 31 -17.45 -8.92 29.58
CA ALA A 31 -16.17 -9.00 28.87
C ALA A 31 -15.42 -10.18 29.48
N HIS A 32 -14.86 -11.04 28.63
CA HIS A 32 -14.07 -12.20 29.05
C HIS A 32 -12.87 -11.75 29.89
N ALA A 33 -13.07 -11.64 31.21
CA ALA A 33 -11.99 -11.65 32.15
C ALA A 33 -11.40 -13.06 32.11
N ALA A 34 -10.12 -13.16 31.72
CA ALA A 34 -9.32 -14.36 31.97
C ALA A 34 -9.55 -14.82 33.43
N PRO A 35 -9.53 -16.13 33.73
CA PRO A 35 -9.77 -16.62 35.08
C PRO A 35 -8.83 -15.89 36.04
N ALA A 36 -9.43 -15.11 36.95
CA ALA A 36 -8.70 -14.42 37.99
C ALA A 36 -7.95 -15.49 38.78
N ALA A 37 -6.62 -15.42 38.77
CA ALA A 37 -5.82 -16.10 39.77
C ALA A 37 -6.36 -15.69 41.15
N ALA A 38 -6.74 -16.68 41.95
CA ALA A 38 -7.38 -16.51 43.24
C ALA A 38 -6.71 -15.43 44.10
N ASP A 39 -7.54 -14.65 44.81
CA ASP A 39 -7.22 -13.58 45.76
C ASP A 39 -5.89 -13.79 46.51
N THR A 40 -4.81 -13.30 45.93
CA THR A 40 -3.62 -12.88 46.68
C THR A 40 -3.60 -11.37 46.66
N VAL A 41 -3.74 -10.74 47.84
CA VAL A 41 -3.50 -9.29 48.00
C VAL A 41 -2.14 -8.98 47.40
N ALA A 42 -2.15 -8.38 46.20
CA ALA A 42 -0.95 -8.15 45.44
C ALA A 42 -0.07 -7.17 46.20
N LYS A 43 1.20 -7.53 46.42
CA LYS A 43 2.17 -6.59 46.99
C LYS A 43 2.21 -5.33 46.11
N PRO A 44 2.25 -4.12 46.69
CA PRO A 44 2.40 -2.90 45.90
C PRO A 44 3.67 -2.99 45.06
N PHE A 45 3.55 -2.73 43.75
CA PHE A 45 4.68 -2.77 42.83
C PHE A 45 5.64 -1.59 43.08
N GLY A 46 6.92 -1.79 42.77
CA GLY A 46 7.92 -0.73 42.86
C GLY A 46 7.76 0.31 41.74
N THR A 47 7.76 1.60 42.06
CA THR A 47 7.65 2.68 41.07
C THR A 47 8.98 3.07 40.43
N THR A 48 10.08 2.40 40.81
CA THR A 48 11.44 2.72 40.34
C THR A 48 11.58 2.65 38.81
N PRO A 49 11.07 1.63 38.10
CA PRO A 49 11.21 1.55 36.64
C PRO A 49 10.59 2.74 35.90
N ALA A 50 9.41 3.19 36.34
CA ALA A 50 8.74 4.38 35.82
C ALA A 50 9.47 5.67 36.24
N SER A 51 10.04 5.70 37.46
CA SER A 51 10.83 6.84 37.93
C SER A 51 12.12 7.04 37.12
N VAL A 52 12.73 5.94 36.66
CA VAL A 52 13.90 5.98 35.77
C VAL A 52 13.52 6.51 34.39
N ALA A 53 12.43 6.01 33.80
CA ALA A 53 11.87 6.56 32.55
C ALA A 53 11.55 8.05 32.68
N LEU A 54 10.84 8.46 33.73
CA LEU A 54 10.49 9.85 34.02
C LEU A 54 11.72 10.77 34.05
N ARG A 55 12.86 10.31 34.59
CA ARG A 55 14.11 11.10 34.59
C ARG A 55 14.72 11.26 33.20
N ARG A 56 14.59 10.26 32.32
CA ARG A 56 15.01 10.39 30.92
C ARG A 56 14.09 11.29 30.13
N LEU A 57 12.78 11.11 30.30
CA LEU A 57 11.75 11.83 29.55
C LEU A 57 11.62 13.30 29.97
N LEU A 58 11.76 13.60 31.27
CA LEU A 58 11.62 14.94 31.83
C LEU A 58 12.79 15.28 32.77
N PRO A 59 14.04 15.37 32.27
CA PRO A 59 15.23 15.52 33.10
C PRO A 59 15.17 16.76 34.00
N ASP A 60 14.59 17.86 33.52
CA ASP A 60 14.50 19.13 34.25
C ASP A 60 13.30 19.23 35.20
N HIS A 61 12.28 18.37 35.03
CA HIS A 61 11.01 18.46 35.75
C HIS A 61 10.66 17.22 36.58
N HIS A 62 11.41 16.12 36.48
CA HIS A 62 11.09 14.87 37.18
C HIS A 62 10.90 15.03 38.70
N ARG A 63 11.60 15.98 39.34
CA ARG A 63 11.48 16.26 40.78
C ARG A 63 10.14 16.88 41.18
N GLN A 64 9.41 17.41 40.21
CA GLN A 64 8.08 17.99 40.40
C GLN A 64 6.97 16.94 40.28
N VAL A 65 7.31 15.69 39.91
CA VAL A 65 6.36 14.58 39.73
C VAL A 65 6.63 13.50 40.78
N THR A 66 5.59 13.12 41.52
CA THR A 66 5.60 11.99 42.46
C THR A 66 4.80 10.84 41.87
N LEU A 67 5.42 9.68 41.76
CA LEU A 67 4.77 8.45 41.28
C LEU A 67 4.28 7.60 42.46
N ARG A 68 3.04 7.11 42.40
CA ARG A 68 2.42 6.27 43.44
C ARG A 68 1.77 5.02 42.86
N ALA A 69 2.08 3.86 43.44
CA ALA A 69 1.34 2.64 43.10
C ALA A 69 -0.11 2.73 43.62
N LEU A 70 -1.06 2.38 42.77
CA LEU A 70 -2.40 1.95 43.17
C LEU A 70 -2.37 0.44 43.44
N ASP A 71 -3.42 -0.07 44.10
CA ASP A 71 -3.57 -1.51 44.31
C ASP A 71 -3.50 -2.24 42.96
N ALA A 72 -2.54 -3.15 42.87
CA ALA A 72 -2.36 -4.00 41.71
C ALA A 72 -3.50 -5.02 41.62
N GLY A 73 -3.96 -5.29 40.40
CA GLY A 73 -5.13 -6.13 40.13
C GLY A 73 -6.33 -5.34 39.61
N GLY A 74 -7.18 -6.03 38.85
CA GLY A 74 -8.30 -5.43 38.12
C GLY A 74 -7.85 -4.66 36.87
N THR A 75 -8.74 -3.81 36.36
CA THR A 75 -8.52 -2.99 35.17
C THR A 75 -7.40 -1.97 35.37
N ASP A 76 -6.54 -1.83 34.34
CA ASP A 76 -5.49 -0.80 34.30
C ASP A 76 -6.12 0.59 34.41
N ARG A 77 -5.67 1.35 35.38
CA ARG A 77 -6.17 2.69 35.72
C ARG A 77 -5.08 3.61 36.25
N PHE A 78 -5.24 4.90 36.01
CA PHE A 78 -4.40 5.96 36.55
C PHE A 78 -5.21 7.14 37.07
N LYS A 79 -4.57 7.96 37.92
CA LYS A 79 -5.07 9.24 38.41
C LYS A 79 -3.94 10.26 38.48
N VAL A 80 -4.21 11.49 38.07
CA VAL A 80 -3.28 12.62 38.19
C VAL A 80 -3.95 13.73 38.97
N THR A 81 -3.26 14.19 40.01
CA THR A 81 -3.68 15.30 40.87
C THR A 81 -2.46 16.14 41.21
N GLY A 82 -2.66 17.31 41.81
CA GLY A 82 -1.55 18.08 42.35
C GLY A 82 -1.77 19.57 42.27
N ARG A 83 -0.69 20.31 42.48
CA ARG A 83 -0.62 21.76 42.37
C ARG A 83 0.58 22.15 41.52
N ALA A 84 0.68 23.43 41.16
CA ALA A 84 1.80 23.91 40.36
C ALA A 84 3.15 23.52 41.00
N GLY A 85 4.00 22.86 40.22
CA GLY A 85 5.31 22.34 40.61
C GLY A 85 5.31 21.11 41.52
N ALA A 86 4.17 20.50 41.78
CA ALA A 86 4.03 19.29 42.60
C ALA A 86 2.84 18.44 42.12
N ILE A 87 3.11 17.61 41.11
CA ILE A 87 2.17 16.70 40.46
C ILE A 87 2.31 15.30 41.06
N THR A 88 1.20 14.62 41.30
CA THR A 88 1.16 13.23 41.72
C THR A 88 0.46 12.41 40.65
N VAL A 89 1.16 11.40 40.13
CA VAL A 89 0.60 10.40 39.22
C VAL A 89 0.50 9.09 39.97
N ALA A 90 -0.70 8.55 40.07
CA ALA A 90 -0.97 7.23 40.64
C ALA A 90 -1.41 6.26 39.54
N GLY A 91 -0.91 5.03 39.54
CA GLY A 91 -1.15 4.06 38.47
C GLY A 91 -1.10 2.62 38.97
N SER A 92 -1.66 1.71 38.18
CA SER A 92 -1.79 0.27 38.50
C SER A 92 -0.59 -0.59 38.09
N SER A 93 0.29 -0.03 37.26
CA SER A 93 1.59 -0.60 36.91
C SER A 93 2.60 0.52 36.59
N PRO A 94 3.91 0.24 36.47
CA PRO A 94 4.89 1.22 36.05
C PRO A 94 4.60 1.84 34.67
N ALA A 95 4.16 1.06 33.69
CA ALA A 95 3.76 1.59 32.38
C ALA A 95 2.54 2.51 32.50
N VAL A 96 1.52 2.13 33.30
CA VAL A 96 0.31 2.95 33.49
C VAL A 96 0.59 4.27 34.24
N LEU A 97 1.64 4.32 35.09
CA LEU A 97 2.14 5.58 35.62
C LEU A 97 2.64 6.51 34.51
N LEU A 98 3.32 5.97 33.50
CA LEU A 98 3.77 6.75 32.34
C LEU A 98 2.59 7.16 31.46
N THR A 99 1.58 6.30 31.26
CA THR A 99 0.35 6.69 30.56
C THR A 99 -0.38 7.85 31.25
N GLY A 100 -0.46 7.83 32.59
CA GLY A 100 -1.02 8.94 33.36
C GLY A 100 -0.20 10.23 33.23
N LEU A 101 1.14 10.11 33.25
CA LEU A 101 2.04 11.23 32.98
C LEU A 101 1.80 11.82 31.58
N HIS A 102 1.71 10.98 30.55
CA HIS A 102 1.48 11.39 29.17
C HIS A 102 0.15 12.15 29.02
N THR A 103 -0.92 11.60 29.61
CA THR A 103 -2.24 12.25 29.63
C THR A 103 -2.19 13.64 30.29
N TYR A 104 -1.44 13.77 31.39
CA TYR A 104 -1.23 15.05 32.05
C TYR A 104 -0.42 16.03 31.20
N LEU A 105 0.66 15.55 30.54
CA LEU A 105 1.47 16.38 29.65
C LEU A 105 0.60 16.95 28.52
N ALA A 106 -0.20 16.12 27.87
CA ALA A 106 -1.08 16.55 26.79
C ALA A 106 -2.14 17.56 27.26
N ARG A 107 -2.89 17.22 28.32
CA ARG A 107 -4.10 17.99 28.72
C ARG A 107 -3.81 19.23 29.56
N ALA A 108 -2.81 19.18 30.44
CA ALA A 108 -2.53 20.26 31.38
C ALA A 108 -1.24 21.00 31.04
N ALA A 109 -0.18 20.28 30.65
CA ALA A 109 1.11 20.90 30.34
C ALA A 109 1.24 21.39 28.91
N LYS A 110 0.32 20.98 28.01
CA LYS A 110 0.37 21.22 26.57
C LYS A 110 1.73 20.77 26.01
N ALA A 111 2.04 19.49 26.22
CA ALA A 111 3.29 18.87 25.83
C ALA A 111 3.03 17.48 25.24
N ASP A 112 3.95 17.01 24.41
CA ASP A 112 3.80 15.77 23.64
C ASP A 112 5.15 15.04 23.53
N ILE A 113 5.13 13.72 23.66
CA ILE A 113 6.28 12.84 23.43
C ILE A 113 5.78 11.71 22.53
N SER A 114 6.24 11.67 21.29
CA SER A 114 5.84 10.65 20.32
C SER A 114 7.04 9.92 19.71
N TRP A 115 6.78 9.03 18.77
CA TRP A 115 7.82 8.39 17.96
C TRP A 115 8.67 9.39 17.17
N ASN A 116 8.05 10.40 16.58
CA ASN A 116 8.67 11.24 15.54
C ASN A 116 8.81 12.71 15.95
N GLY A 117 8.88 13.00 17.24
CA GLY A 117 9.16 14.34 17.75
C GLY A 117 8.62 14.56 19.15
N GLU A 118 9.07 15.63 19.76
CA GLU A 118 8.72 16.00 21.13
C GLU A 118 8.46 17.51 21.20
N GLN A 119 7.52 17.87 22.09
CA GLN A 119 7.32 19.23 22.56
C GLN A 119 7.43 19.19 24.09
N LEU A 120 8.60 19.60 24.58
CA LEU A 120 8.93 19.64 26.00
C LEU A 120 9.38 21.03 26.47
N ASN A 121 8.96 22.09 25.77
CA ASN A 121 9.19 23.49 26.16
C ASN A 121 8.30 23.89 27.34
N LEU A 122 8.49 23.20 28.45
CA LEU A 122 7.68 23.28 29.65
C LEU A 122 8.06 24.52 30.47
N PRO A 123 7.08 25.14 31.16
CA PRO A 123 7.38 26.19 32.13
C PRO A 123 8.26 25.65 33.26
N ARG A 124 9.00 26.54 33.94
CA ARG A 124 9.87 26.17 35.08
C ARG A 124 9.11 25.39 36.17
N LEU A 125 7.86 25.74 36.43
CA LEU A 125 6.96 24.99 37.30
C LEU A 125 5.89 24.33 36.45
N LEU A 126 5.77 23.01 36.55
CA LEU A 126 4.71 22.24 35.91
C LEU A 126 3.33 22.78 36.32
N PRO A 127 2.39 23.00 35.39
CA PRO A 127 1.08 23.56 35.70
C PRO A 127 0.23 22.57 36.50
N ALA A 128 -0.64 23.06 37.38
CA ALA A 128 -1.63 22.21 38.03
C ALA A 128 -2.66 21.72 36.99
N PRO A 129 -3.17 20.48 37.09
CA PRO A 129 -4.35 20.10 36.32
C PRO A 129 -5.58 20.86 36.84
N ASP A 130 -6.54 21.17 35.98
CA ASP A 130 -7.78 21.89 36.35
C ASP A 130 -8.67 21.09 37.31
N GLY A 131 -8.48 19.77 37.36
CA GLY A 131 -9.14 18.83 38.26
C GLY A 131 -8.41 17.48 38.29
N GLU A 132 -8.97 16.48 38.95
CA GLU A 132 -8.46 15.11 38.85
C GLU A 132 -8.56 14.62 37.40
N ILE A 133 -7.43 14.23 36.81
CA ILE A 133 -7.40 13.54 35.52
C ILE A 133 -7.36 12.04 35.84
N ALA A 134 -8.32 11.27 35.36
CA ALA A 134 -8.34 9.82 35.55
C ALA A 134 -8.63 9.11 34.23
N GLY A 135 -8.09 7.90 34.10
CA GLY A 135 -8.34 7.01 32.98
C GLY A 135 -8.40 5.57 33.44
N SER A 136 -9.22 4.76 32.80
CA SER A 136 -9.30 3.31 33.00
C SER A 136 -9.39 2.63 31.64
N ALA A 137 -8.55 1.64 31.40
CA ALA A 137 -8.54 0.90 30.14
C ALA A 137 -9.86 0.14 29.96
N ASN A 138 -10.45 0.16 28.78
CA ASN A 138 -11.67 -0.59 28.48
C ASN A 138 -11.37 -2.02 27.96
N VAL A 139 -10.09 -2.37 27.79
CA VAL A 139 -9.62 -3.69 27.35
C VAL A 139 -8.33 -4.11 28.07
N PRO A 140 -8.12 -5.42 28.31
CA PRO A 140 -6.93 -5.93 29.02
C PRO A 140 -5.66 -5.92 28.16
N HIS A 141 -5.75 -6.08 26.84
CA HIS A 141 -4.58 -6.17 25.96
C HIS A 141 -4.43 -4.92 25.09
N ARG A 142 -3.26 -4.27 25.15
CA ARG A 142 -2.85 -3.24 24.19
C ARG A 142 -1.54 -3.68 23.59
N PHE A 143 -1.63 -4.30 22.42
CA PHE A 143 -0.55 -4.95 21.70
C PHE A 143 0.12 -3.98 20.74
N ALA A 144 1.45 -4.06 20.65
CA ALA A 144 2.23 -3.25 19.72
C ALA A 144 3.24 -4.07 18.94
N LEU A 145 3.49 -3.56 17.73
CA LEU A 145 4.46 -3.99 16.71
C LEU A 145 3.99 -5.19 15.88
N ASN A 146 4.18 -5.10 14.58
CA ASN A 146 3.94 -6.18 13.62
C ASN A 146 5.11 -7.19 13.62
N ASP A 147 4.85 -8.41 13.15
CA ASP A 147 5.89 -9.42 12.90
C ASP A 147 7.05 -8.88 12.05
N THR A 148 6.75 -8.05 11.04
CA THR A 148 7.73 -7.45 10.13
C THR A 148 8.41 -6.18 10.66
N ASN A 149 7.96 -5.65 11.81
CA ASN A 149 8.38 -4.35 12.33
C ASN A 149 9.90 -4.22 12.52
N ASP A 150 10.56 -5.23 13.09
CA ASP A 150 12.01 -5.15 13.36
C ASP A 150 12.80 -4.98 12.05
N GLY A 151 12.39 -5.68 10.99
CA GLY A 151 13.07 -5.68 9.69
C GLY A 151 12.98 -4.33 8.96
N TYR A 152 11.84 -3.65 9.06
CA TYR A 152 11.62 -2.38 8.37
C TYR A 152 11.87 -1.14 9.22
N THR A 153 11.75 -1.22 10.54
CA THR A 153 11.89 -0.03 11.38
C THR A 153 13.33 0.21 11.79
N GLY A 154 14.04 -0.84 12.17
CA GLY A 154 15.37 -0.69 12.74
C GLY A 154 15.99 -2.01 13.20
N PRO A 155 16.34 -2.91 12.27
CA PRO A 155 16.89 -4.24 12.60
C PRO A 155 18.27 -4.15 13.27
N TYR A 156 18.87 -2.96 13.23
CA TYR A 156 20.17 -2.59 13.79
C TYR A 156 20.09 -1.49 14.85
N ARG A 157 18.91 -1.23 15.43
CA ARG A 157 18.75 -0.30 16.56
C ARG A 157 19.60 -0.76 17.75
N ASP A 158 20.24 0.19 18.42
CA ASP A 158 20.95 -0.08 19.66
C ASP A 158 20.01 -0.05 20.88
N TRP A 159 20.61 -0.18 22.06
CA TRP A 159 19.85 -0.17 23.31
C TRP A 159 19.16 1.17 23.58
N ASP A 160 19.78 2.29 23.25
CA ASP A 160 19.22 3.60 23.56
C ASP A 160 17.96 3.86 22.72
N ALA A 161 17.97 3.44 21.45
CA ALA A 161 16.80 3.47 20.59
C ALA A 161 15.67 2.58 21.13
N TRP A 162 15.97 1.35 21.55
CA TRP A 162 14.97 0.44 22.13
C TRP A 162 14.44 0.93 23.49
N GLU A 163 15.30 1.49 24.34
CA GLU A 163 14.87 2.02 25.63
C GLU A 163 13.90 3.21 25.45
N ARG A 164 14.16 4.08 24.46
CA ARG A 164 13.26 5.16 24.08
C ARG A 164 11.95 4.64 23.48
N GLU A 165 12.00 3.60 22.63
CA GLU A 165 10.79 2.96 22.08
C GLU A 165 9.88 2.43 23.20
N LEU A 166 10.44 1.68 24.16
CA LEU A 166 9.68 1.12 25.27
C LEU A 166 9.09 2.20 26.19
N ASP A 167 9.81 3.30 26.40
CA ASP A 167 9.28 4.44 27.16
C ASP A 167 8.09 5.09 26.40
N VAL A 168 8.13 5.22 25.07
CA VAL A 168 6.98 5.73 24.26
C VAL A 168 5.80 4.78 24.30
N LEU A 169 6.02 3.48 24.04
CA LEU A 169 4.92 2.51 24.06
C LEU A 169 4.21 2.53 25.43
N ALA A 170 4.96 2.69 26.53
CA ALA A 170 4.39 2.84 27.86
C ALA A 170 3.62 4.18 28.05
N LEU A 171 4.11 5.30 27.51
CA LEU A 171 3.39 6.59 27.50
C LEU A 171 2.04 6.46 26.76
N HIS A 172 1.97 5.63 25.72
CA HIS A 172 0.75 5.31 24.97
C HIS A 172 -0.07 4.14 25.57
N GLY A 173 0.33 3.60 26.72
CA GLY A 173 -0.45 2.61 27.46
C GLY A 173 -0.42 1.18 26.89
N ILE A 174 0.52 0.89 25.99
CA ILE A 174 0.82 -0.46 25.53
C ILE A 174 1.25 -1.33 26.72
N ASN A 175 0.84 -2.60 26.71
CA ASN A 175 1.23 -3.57 27.74
C ASN A 175 1.59 -4.95 27.19
N ARG A 176 1.53 -5.17 25.88
CA ARG A 176 2.05 -6.34 25.17
C ARG A 176 2.97 -5.84 24.06
N VAL A 177 4.25 -6.22 24.09
CA VAL A 177 5.26 -5.74 23.13
C VAL A 177 5.90 -6.93 22.44
N LEU A 178 5.79 -7.03 21.12
CA LEU A 178 6.44 -8.09 20.35
C LEU A 178 7.97 -7.89 20.33
N VAL A 179 8.72 -8.97 20.59
CA VAL A 179 10.19 -8.96 20.62
C VAL A 179 10.76 -10.11 19.79
N TYR A 180 11.12 -9.85 18.55
CA TYR A 180 11.70 -10.84 17.63
C TYR A 180 13.24 -10.87 17.66
N THR A 181 13.88 -9.76 18.04
CA THR A 181 15.33 -9.70 18.23
C THR A 181 15.78 -10.81 19.19
N GLY A 182 16.82 -11.56 18.82
CA GLY A 182 17.34 -12.69 19.59
C GLY A 182 16.75 -14.06 19.21
N GLY A 183 15.75 -14.11 18.32
CA GLY A 183 15.22 -15.37 17.78
C GLY A 183 16.27 -16.20 17.03
N ASP A 184 17.27 -15.55 16.44
CA ASP A 184 18.45 -16.18 15.83
C ASP A 184 19.26 -17.02 16.83
N ALA A 185 19.53 -16.48 18.03
CA ALA A 185 20.24 -17.20 19.07
C ALA A 185 19.47 -18.43 19.58
N VAL A 186 18.14 -18.32 19.72
CA VAL A 186 17.30 -19.44 20.17
C VAL A 186 17.34 -20.59 19.15
N HIS A 187 17.15 -20.30 17.87
CA HIS A 187 17.23 -21.34 16.84
C HIS A 187 18.64 -21.91 16.70
N TYR A 188 19.67 -21.05 16.79
CA TYR A 188 21.07 -21.49 16.80
C TYR A 188 21.31 -22.51 17.94
N ASP A 189 20.97 -22.17 19.18
CA ASP A 189 21.17 -23.05 20.34
C ASP A 189 20.33 -24.33 20.27
N THR A 190 19.11 -24.24 19.71
CA THR A 190 18.22 -25.38 19.50
C THR A 190 18.84 -26.38 18.54
N PHE A 191 19.11 -25.99 17.29
CA PHE A 191 19.51 -26.94 16.24
C PHE A 191 20.96 -27.41 16.34
N ARG A 192 21.81 -26.73 17.13
CA ARG A 192 23.12 -27.28 17.52
C ARG A 192 23.01 -28.59 18.33
N GLN A 193 21.86 -28.85 18.96
CA GLN A 193 21.56 -30.11 19.66
C GLN A 193 21.10 -31.22 18.69
N PHE A 194 20.66 -30.86 17.48
CA PHE A 194 20.06 -31.77 16.49
C PHE A 194 20.99 -32.01 15.28
N GLY A 195 22.30 -32.05 15.51
CA GLY A 195 23.29 -32.47 14.50
C GLY A 195 23.71 -31.41 13.48
N TYR A 196 23.23 -30.17 13.58
CA TYR A 196 23.68 -29.06 12.74
C TYR A 196 24.95 -28.43 13.29
N SER A 197 25.94 -28.18 12.45
CA SER A 197 27.19 -27.48 12.76
C SER A 197 26.99 -25.96 12.92
N ASP A 198 28.01 -25.28 13.48
CA ASP A 198 28.04 -23.80 13.54
C ASP A 198 27.90 -23.16 12.15
N ALA A 199 28.56 -23.74 11.13
CA ALA A 199 28.55 -23.20 9.78
C ALA A 199 27.16 -23.34 9.13
N GLU A 200 26.49 -24.48 9.30
CA GLU A 200 25.14 -24.71 8.78
C GLU A 200 24.14 -23.74 9.40
N MET A 201 24.15 -23.57 10.72
CA MET A 201 23.22 -22.64 11.38
C MET A 201 23.44 -21.18 10.97
N ARG A 202 24.69 -20.76 10.85
CA ARG A 202 25.02 -19.38 10.42
C ARG A 202 24.69 -19.10 8.96
N ALA A 203 24.63 -20.13 8.11
CA ALA A 203 24.19 -20.02 6.72
C ALA A 203 22.67 -20.03 6.58
N TRP A 204 21.97 -20.79 7.44
CA TRP A 204 20.52 -20.90 7.42
C TRP A 204 19.80 -19.68 8.02
N ILE A 205 20.40 -19.04 9.03
CA ILE A 205 19.85 -17.83 9.65
C ILE A 205 20.11 -16.60 8.74
N PRO A 206 19.07 -15.85 8.33
CA PRO A 206 19.25 -14.62 7.55
C PRO A 206 19.99 -13.51 8.32
N ALA A 207 20.49 -12.53 7.56
CA ALA A 207 20.91 -11.27 8.14
C ALA A 207 19.74 -10.53 8.84
N PRO A 208 20.02 -9.68 9.85
CA PRO A 208 19.01 -9.10 10.74
C PRO A 208 17.80 -8.44 10.08
N ALA A 209 17.94 -7.74 8.96
CA ALA A 209 16.79 -7.08 8.33
C ALA A 209 15.76 -8.09 7.81
N HIS A 210 16.18 -9.30 7.44
CA HIS A 210 15.33 -10.34 6.87
C HIS A 210 14.86 -11.41 7.87
N GLN A 211 15.33 -11.36 9.13
CA GLN A 211 14.94 -12.32 10.16
C GLN A 211 13.42 -12.39 10.42
N PRO A 212 12.62 -11.30 10.34
CA PRO A 212 11.18 -11.39 10.51
C PRO A 212 10.48 -12.42 9.60
N TRP A 213 10.80 -12.45 8.31
CA TRP A 213 10.20 -13.39 7.36
C TRP A 213 10.67 -14.83 7.60
N TRP A 214 11.88 -15.02 8.12
CA TRP A 214 12.33 -16.35 8.54
C TRP A 214 11.61 -16.85 9.80
N LEU A 215 11.34 -15.97 10.77
CA LEU A 215 10.53 -16.30 11.94
C LEU A 215 9.07 -16.62 11.59
N LEU A 216 8.59 -16.12 10.44
CA LEU A 216 7.29 -16.46 9.83
C LEU A 216 7.34 -17.69 8.89
N GLN A 217 8.47 -18.39 8.78
CA GLN A 217 8.71 -19.51 7.86
C GLN A 217 8.61 -19.17 6.36
N ASN A 218 8.73 -17.91 5.98
CA ASN A 218 8.65 -17.49 4.57
C ASN A 218 9.97 -17.65 3.82
N MET A 219 11.10 -17.60 4.52
CA MET A 219 12.42 -17.72 3.89
C MET A 219 13.46 -18.29 4.86
N SER A 220 14.60 -18.71 4.32
CA SER A 220 15.82 -18.95 5.09
C SER A 220 17.05 -18.49 4.31
N GLY A 221 18.16 -18.27 5.02
CA GLY A 221 19.36 -17.67 4.46
C GLY A 221 19.13 -16.23 3.99
N PHE A 222 19.94 -15.76 3.05
CA PHE A 222 20.01 -14.37 2.55
C PHE A 222 20.74 -13.37 3.45
N GLY A 223 21.53 -12.50 2.81
CA GLY A 223 22.38 -11.50 3.49
C GLY A 223 23.48 -12.10 4.40
N GLY A 224 23.58 -13.43 4.48
CA GLY A 224 24.47 -14.20 5.36
C GLY A 224 25.77 -14.71 4.67
N PRO A 225 26.54 -15.58 5.37
CA PRO A 225 26.25 -16.12 6.70
C PRO A 225 26.47 -15.07 7.80
N VAL A 226 25.63 -15.10 8.84
CA VAL A 226 25.82 -14.23 10.02
C VAL A 226 27.02 -14.72 10.86
N SER A 227 27.66 -13.81 11.62
CA SER A 227 28.73 -14.23 12.55
C SER A 227 28.15 -14.65 13.89
N ARG A 228 28.84 -15.57 14.59
CA ARG A 228 28.48 -15.92 15.97
C ARG A 228 28.49 -14.71 16.90
N ARG A 229 29.40 -13.76 16.67
CA ARG A 229 29.46 -12.51 17.45
C ARG A 229 28.20 -11.67 17.28
N LEU A 230 27.67 -11.60 16.05
CA LEU A 230 26.44 -10.86 15.76
C LEU A 230 25.25 -11.50 16.48
N ILE A 231 25.12 -12.84 16.40
CA ILE A 231 24.08 -13.60 17.12
C ILE A 231 24.13 -13.31 18.63
N GLU A 232 25.30 -13.43 19.26
CA GLU A 232 25.45 -13.18 20.70
C GLU A 232 25.16 -11.72 21.07
N ARG A 233 25.61 -10.75 20.27
CA ARG A 233 25.33 -9.32 20.52
C ARG A 233 23.83 -9.00 20.41
N ARG A 234 23.12 -9.65 19.48
CA ARG A 234 21.66 -9.51 19.36
C ARG A 234 20.94 -10.17 20.53
N ALA A 235 21.41 -11.32 21.02
CA ALA A 235 20.90 -11.94 22.23
C ALA A 235 21.10 -11.04 23.48
N ASP A 236 22.23 -10.37 23.60
CA ASP A 236 22.47 -9.42 24.70
C ASP A 236 21.51 -8.21 24.64
N LEU A 237 21.22 -7.71 23.44
CA LEU A 237 20.22 -6.66 23.25
C LEU A 237 18.81 -7.17 23.60
N ALA A 238 18.42 -8.35 23.08
CA ALA A 238 17.14 -8.96 23.34
C ALA A 238 16.87 -9.14 24.85
N ARG A 239 17.87 -9.59 25.61
CA ARG A 239 17.79 -9.70 27.07
C ARG A 239 17.44 -8.37 27.73
N LYS A 240 18.14 -7.28 27.36
CA LYS A 240 17.85 -5.94 27.87
C LYS A 240 16.43 -5.48 27.53
N ILE A 241 15.98 -5.74 26.31
CA ILE A 241 14.62 -5.42 25.86
C ILE A 241 13.61 -6.17 26.73
N THR A 242 13.72 -7.50 26.83
CA THR A 242 12.77 -8.32 27.59
C THR A 242 12.76 -7.98 29.07
N ASP A 243 13.92 -7.68 29.67
CA ASP A 243 14.01 -7.27 31.06
C ASP A 243 13.31 -5.93 31.28
N ARG A 244 13.54 -4.96 30.40
CA ARG A 244 12.92 -3.64 30.50
C ARG A 244 11.41 -3.67 30.29
N VAL A 245 10.92 -4.49 29.37
CA VAL A 245 9.47 -4.71 29.18
C VAL A 245 8.85 -5.24 30.48
N ARG A 246 9.48 -6.23 31.14
CA ARG A 246 9.02 -6.77 32.43
C ARG A 246 9.12 -5.75 33.57
N GLU A 247 10.21 -4.99 33.65
CA GLU A 247 10.40 -3.92 34.64
C GLU A 247 9.27 -2.87 34.56
N LEU A 248 8.80 -2.56 33.36
CA LEU A 248 7.69 -1.63 33.15
C LEU A 248 6.31 -2.26 33.47
N GLY A 249 6.25 -3.53 33.84
CA GLY A 249 5.00 -4.25 34.08
C GLY A 249 4.24 -4.59 32.79
N MET A 250 4.95 -4.61 31.65
CA MET A 250 4.43 -5.05 30.36
C MET A 250 4.85 -6.51 30.11
N THR A 251 4.23 -7.18 29.14
CA THR A 251 4.58 -8.54 28.73
C THR A 251 5.42 -8.51 27.45
N PRO A 252 6.65 -9.07 27.44
CA PRO A 252 7.38 -9.30 26.20
C PRO A 252 6.74 -10.47 25.46
N VAL A 253 6.13 -10.23 24.31
CA VAL A 253 5.57 -11.29 23.47
C VAL A 253 6.71 -11.88 22.65
N LEU A 254 7.09 -13.13 22.96
CA LEU A 254 8.21 -13.81 22.32
C LEU A 254 7.74 -14.72 21.18
N PRO A 255 8.57 -15.03 20.17
CA PRO A 255 8.24 -16.05 19.18
C PRO A 255 8.04 -17.41 19.86
N GLY A 256 6.99 -18.14 19.52
CA GLY A 256 6.83 -19.54 19.91
C GLY A 256 7.35 -20.51 18.85
N TYR A 257 7.33 -21.81 19.12
CA TYR A 257 7.77 -22.83 18.17
C TYR A 257 6.58 -23.54 17.53
N PHE A 258 6.57 -23.59 16.21
CA PHE A 258 5.49 -24.19 15.43
C PHE A 258 6.00 -25.05 14.27
N GLY A 259 7.24 -25.57 14.37
CA GLY A 259 7.74 -26.61 13.46
C GLY A 259 8.76 -26.13 12.43
N THR A 260 9.35 -24.94 12.57
CA THR A 260 10.41 -24.47 11.66
C THR A 260 11.64 -25.34 11.84
N VAL A 261 12.15 -25.97 10.77
CA VAL A 261 13.40 -26.74 10.81
C VAL A 261 14.33 -26.36 9.65
N PRO A 262 15.66 -26.49 9.81
CA PRO A 262 16.57 -26.33 8.69
C PRO A 262 16.39 -27.44 7.66
N ASP A 263 16.98 -27.23 6.48
CA ASP A 263 17.10 -28.25 5.44
C ASP A 263 17.65 -29.56 6.03
N ASP A 264 17.31 -30.70 5.40
CA ASP A 264 17.79 -32.05 5.71
C ASP A 264 17.52 -32.61 7.13
N PHE A 265 16.61 -31.98 7.89
CA PHE A 265 16.29 -32.35 9.28
C PHE A 265 16.00 -33.83 9.49
N VAL A 266 15.19 -34.44 8.62
CA VAL A 266 14.85 -35.88 8.69
C VAL A 266 16.09 -36.76 8.60
N ALA A 267 17.06 -36.39 7.75
CA ALA A 267 18.29 -37.16 7.57
C ALA A 267 19.25 -37.05 8.76
N LYS A 268 19.29 -35.89 9.45
CA LYS A 268 20.14 -35.66 10.61
C LYS A 268 19.54 -36.21 11.91
N HIS A 269 18.22 -36.06 12.09
CA HIS A 269 17.52 -36.49 13.30
C HIS A 269 17.20 -37.99 13.29
N GLY A 270 16.64 -38.49 12.19
CA GLY A 270 16.06 -39.84 12.11
C GLY A 270 14.81 -40.01 12.98
N GLY A 271 14.50 -41.26 13.35
CA GLY A 271 13.32 -41.59 14.15
C GLY A 271 12.01 -41.50 13.35
N ASP A 272 10.98 -40.91 13.97
CA ASP A 272 9.68 -40.64 13.34
C ASP A 272 9.60 -39.23 12.73
N ALA A 273 10.70 -38.50 12.66
CA ALA A 273 10.75 -37.15 12.10
C ALA A 273 10.19 -37.15 10.66
N ALA A 274 9.14 -36.37 10.45
CA ALA A 274 8.50 -36.15 9.16
C ALA A 274 8.36 -34.65 8.92
N VAL A 275 8.61 -34.21 7.69
CA VAL A 275 8.48 -32.80 7.32
C VAL A 275 7.60 -32.66 6.09
N VAL A 276 6.87 -31.55 6.04
CA VAL A 276 6.09 -31.14 4.87
C VAL A 276 6.85 -30.02 4.15
N PRO A 277 7.29 -30.23 2.90
CA PRO A 277 7.91 -29.17 2.11
C PRO A 277 6.97 -27.99 1.92
N GLN A 278 7.45 -26.79 2.23
CA GLN A 278 6.62 -25.57 2.20
C GLN A 278 6.68 -24.81 0.86
N GLY A 279 7.55 -25.20 -0.06
CA GLY A 279 7.70 -24.53 -1.36
C GLY A 279 8.46 -23.21 -1.24
N SER A 280 7.97 -22.18 -1.94
CA SER A 280 8.61 -20.85 -1.98
C SER A 280 7.65 -19.74 -1.58
N TRP A 281 8.21 -18.60 -1.16
CA TRP A 281 7.52 -17.33 -0.95
C TRP A 281 8.41 -16.23 -1.50
N GLY A 282 7.91 -15.39 -2.42
CA GLY A 282 8.71 -14.34 -3.06
C GLY A 282 10.04 -14.86 -3.64
N ALA A 283 10.00 -15.97 -4.36
CA ALA A 283 11.14 -16.76 -4.87
C ALA A 283 12.14 -17.29 -3.82
N PHE A 284 11.94 -17.03 -2.52
CA PHE A 284 12.76 -17.64 -1.47
C PHE A 284 12.27 -19.04 -1.15
N LYS A 285 13.21 -19.96 -0.94
CA LYS A 285 12.90 -21.28 -0.39
C LYS A 285 12.43 -21.13 1.06
N ARG A 286 11.22 -21.62 1.34
CA ARG A 286 10.70 -21.73 2.70
C ARG A 286 11.40 -22.88 3.44
N PRO A 287 11.67 -22.75 4.75
CA PRO A 287 12.03 -23.90 5.58
C PRO A 287 10.95 -24.98 5.51
N ASP A 288 11.34 -26.25 5.61
CA ASP A 288 10.37 -27.35 5.72
C ASP A 288 9.64 -27.26 7.08
N TRP A 289 8.39 -27.77 7.11
CA TRP A 289 7.56 -27.76 8.31
C TRP A 289 7.57 -29.12 8.99
N LEU A 290 8.12 -29.21 10.21
CA LEU A 290 8.14 -30.42 11.02
C LEU A 290 6.72 -30.78 11.48
N ASP A 291 6.27 -31.99 11.14
CA ASP A 291 4.94 -32.51 11.45
C ASP A 291 4.71 -32.51 12.98
N PRO A 292 3.77 -31.69 13.50
CA PRO A 292 3.53 -31.57 14.93
C PRO A 292 3.03 -32.85 15.62
N ARG A 293 2.62 -33.88 14.86
CA ARG A 293 2.17 -35.17 15.40
C ARG A 293 3.32 -36.10 15.80
N THR A 294 4.57 -35.75 15.45
CA THR A 294 5.75 -36.59 15.65
C THR A 294 6.41 -36.37 17.02
N THR A 295 7.10 -37.39 17.55
CA THR A 295 7.91 -37.24 18.76
C THR A 295 9.10 -36.31 18.56
N ALA A 296 9.61 -36.21 17.33
CA ALA A 296 10.63 -35.22 16.96
C ALA A 296 10.15 -33.78 17.20
N PHE A 297 8.88 -33.45 16.92
CA PHE A 297 8.34 -32.12 17.21
C PHE A 297 8.33 -31.82 18.72
N ASP A 298 7.94 -32.78 19.55
CA ASP A 298 7.98 -32.66 21.00
C ASP A 298 9.40 -32.41 21.53
N GLU A 299 10.40 -33.08 20.97
CA GLU A 299 11.80 -32.93 21.36
C GLU A 299 12.36 -31.56 20.96
N VAL A 300 12.10 -31.12 19.72
CA VAL A 300 12.58 -29.83 19.21
C VAL A 300 11.87 -28.66 19.89
N SER A 301 10.54 -28.72 20.07
CA SER A 301 9.79 -27.67 20.77
C SER A 301 10.26 -27.53 22.22
N ALA A 302 10.49 -28.64 22.93
CA ALA A 302 11.04 -28.59 24.29
C ALA A 302 12.46 -28.01 24.32
N ALA A 303 13.31 -28.31 23.33
CA ALA A 303 14.64 -27.72 23.22
C ALA A 303 14.61 -26.23 22.90
N PHE A 304 13.70 -25.81 22.01
CA PHE A 304 13.46 -24.42 21.66
C PHE A 304 13.05 -23.59 22.88
N TYR A 305 12.01 -24.02 23.59
CA TYR A 305 11.53 -23.27 24.76
C TYR A 305 12.57 -23.24 25.89
N ARG A 306 13.34 -24.33 26.12
CA ARG A 306 14.47 -24.29 27.06
C ARG A 306 15.51 -23.25 26.66
N ALA A 307 15.96 -23.26 25.40
CA ALA A 307 16.94 -22.29 24.91
C ALA A 307 16.42 -20.85 25.04
N GLN A 308 15.15 -20.61 24.71
CA GLN A 308 14.52 -19.31 24.87
C GLN A 308 14.46 -18.86 26.34
N SER A 309 14.00 -19.72 27.25
CA SER A 309 13.95 -19.43 28.69
C SER A 309 15.32 -19.16 29.29
N GLU A 310 16.35 -19.93 28.92
CA GLU A 310 17.71 -19.72 29.39
C GLU A 310 18.29 -18.38 28.91
N ARG A 311 17.95 -17.97 27.67
CA ARG A 311 18.43 -16.72 27.09
C ARG A 311 17.66 -15.51 27.59
N PHE A 312 16.34 -15.57 27.70
CA PHE A 312 15.49 -14.38 27.86
C PHE A 312 14.48 -14.47 29.00
N GLY A 313 14.39 -15.61 29.69
CA GLY A 313 13.37 -15.90 30.69
C GLY A 313 11.98 -16.11 30.10
N ASP A 314 11.06 -16.64 30.90
CA ASP A 314 9.71 -16.98 30.45
C ASP A 314 8.86 -15.73 30.16
N SER A 315 7.90 -15.90 29.25
CA SER A 315 6.79 -14.98 29.01
C SER A 315 5.43 -15.64 29.31
N THR A 316 4.40 -14.82 29.39
CA THR A 316 3.00 -15.26 29.50
C THR A 316 2.25 -15.16 28.16
N MET A 317 2.92 -14.73 27.09
CA MET A 317 2.32 -14.64 25.76
C MET A 317 3.38 -14.90 24.68
N TYR A 318 3.04 -15.73 23.69
CA TYR A 318 3.93 -16.12 22.61
C TYR A 318 3.23 -15.96 21.26
N LYS A 319 3.95 -15.43 20.27
CA LYS A 319 3.44 -15.18 18.91
C LYS A 319 3.84 -16.32 17.98
N MET A 320 2.87 -16.93 17.31
CA MET A 320 3.09 -18.03 16.34
C MET A 320 2.03 -17.95 15.22
N ASP A 321 2.46 -18.09 13.97
CA ASP A 321 1.60 -17.94 12.78
C ASP A 321 1.74 -19.14 11.85
N LEU A 322 0.97 -20.18 12.14
CA LEU A 322 1.00 -21.42 11.38
C LEU A 322 0.54 -21.18 9.93
N LEU A 323 1.33 -21.58 8.93
CA LEU A 323 1.00 -21.43 7.51
C LEU A 323 0.79 -19.96 7.08
N HIS A 324 1.65 -19.06 7.57
CA HIS A 324 1.60 -17.64 7.23
C HIS A 324 1.91 -17.40 5.73
N GLU A 325 1.03 -16.66 5.05
CA GLU A 325 1.11 -16.29 3.61
C GLU A 325 1.41 -17.46 2.67
N GLY A 326 0.77 -18.61 2.94
CA GLY A 326 0.92 -19.82 2.15
C GLY A 326 1.46 -20.96 2.99
N GLY A 327 2.43 -21.68 2.43
CA GLY A 327 2.77 -23.00 2.95
C GLY A 327 1.72 -24.05 2.60
N ASN A 328 1.96 -25.29 3.00
CA ASN A 328 1.07 -26.41 2.73
C ASN A 328 1.04 -27.34 3.93
N PRO A 329 -0.13 -27.68 4.49
CA PRO A 329 -0.21 -28.66 5.56
C PRO A 329 0.10 -30.10 5.09
N GLY A 330 0.11 -30.36 3.79
CA GLY A 330 0.28 -31.71 3.26
C GLY A 330 -0.88 -32.60 3.68
N ASP A 331 -0.57 -33.73 4.30
CA ASP A 331 -1.53 -34.66 4.90
C ASP A 331 -1.71 -34.47 6.42
N VAL A 332 -1.10 -33.43 7.00
CA VAL A 332 -1.25 -33.08 8.42
C VAL A 332 -2.59 -32.37 8.64
N PRO A 333 -3.51 -32.92 9.46
CA PRO A 333 -4.75 -32.21 9.82
C PRO A 333 -4.42 -30.94 10.61
N VAL A 334 -4.96 -29.80 10.18
CA VAL A 334 -4.63 -28.48 10.75
C VAL A 334 -5.10 -28.33 12.20
N ASP A 335 -6.23 -28.94 12.56
CA ASP A 335 -6.76 -29.00 13.92
C ASP A 335 -5.85 -29.80 14.85
N GLU A 336 -5.43 -31.00 14.44
CA GLU A 336 -4.46 -31.81 15.20
C GLU A 336 -3.10 -31.10 15.33
N ALA A 337 -2.63 -30.45 14.27
CA ALA A 337 -1.40 -29.67 14.29
C ALA A 337 -1.51 -28.49 15.27
N ALA A 338 -2.61 -27.75 15.25
CA ALA A 338 -2.85 -26.64 16.15
C ALA A 338 -2.92 -27.10 17.62
N ALA A 339 -3.61 -28.22 17.89
CA ALA A 339 -3.67 -28.83 19.21
C ALA A 339 -2.28 -29.23 19.73
N ALA A 340 -1.44 -29.82 18.87
CA ALA A 340 -0.07 -30.20 19.22
C ALA A 340 0.83 -28.99 19.48
N VAL A 341 0.77 -27.95 18.63
CA VAL A 341 1.51 -26.69 18.82
C VAL A 341 1.11 -26.01 20.13
N GLU A 342 -0.19 -25.87 20.39
CA GLU A 342 -0.68 -25.31 21.66
C GLU A 342 -0.25 -26.19 22.85
N GLY A 343 -0.36 -27.51 22.73
CA GLY A 343 0.07 -28.46 23.75
C GLY A 343 1.55 -28.33 24.12
N ALA A 344 2.43 -28.16 23.13
CA ALA A 344 3.85 -27.92 23.33
C ALA A 344 4.10 -26.60 24.07
N LEU A 345 3.40 -25.53 23.67
CA LEU A 345 3.46 -24.25 24.37
C LEU A 345 3.00 -24.38 25.84
N GLN A 346 1.85 -25.02 26.10
CA GLN A 346 1.31 -25.17 27.45
C GLN A 346 2.19 -26.06 28.34
N LYS A 347 2.86 -27.06 27.75
CA LYS A 347 3.82 -27.93 28.46
C LYS A 347 5.05 -27.15 28.92
N ALA A 348 5.57 -26.27 28.07
CA ALA A 348 6.71 -25.42 28.41
C ALA A 348 6.32 -24.25 29.33
N HIS A 349 5.17 -23.63 29.08
CA HIS A 349 4.69 -22.42 29.75
C HIS A 349 3.20 -22.55 30.10
N PRO A 350 2.85 -23.23 31.20
CA PRO A 350 1.46 -23.42 31.60
C PRO A 350 0.70 -22.10 31.76
N GLY A 351 -0.42 -21.98 31.05
CA GLY A 351 -1.28 -20.81 31.08
C GLY A 351 -0.88 -19.67 30.15
N ALA A 352 0.17 -19.82 29.34
CA ALA A 352 0.56 -18.83 28.35
C ALA A 352 -0.52 -18.63 27.28
N ILE A 353 -0.56 -17.43 26.71
CA ILE A 353 -1.47 -17.07 25.61
C ILE A 353 -0.73 -17.21 24.28
N TRP A 354 -1.31 -17.93 23.33
CA TRP A 354 -0.91 -17.92 21.93
C TRP A 354 -1.49 -16.69 21.24
N ALA A 355 -0.65 -15.70 20.94
CA ALA A 355 -1.01 -14.61 20.05
C ALA A 355 -0.84 -15.04 18.59
N ILE A 356 -1.84 -14.78 17.72
CA ILE A 356 -1.79 -15.13 16.29
C ILE A 356 -2.30 -13.96 15.44
N LEU A 357 -1.67 -13.72 14.29
CA LEU A 357 -2.05 -12.64 13.38
C LEU A 357 -3.34 -13.00 12.63
N GLY A 358 -4.33 -12.10 12.71
CA GLY A 358 -5.47 -12.10 11.80
C GLY A 358 -5.09 -11.48 10.47
N TRP A 359 -4.67 -12.29 9.49
CA TRP A 359 -4.21 -11.85 8.17
C TRP A 359 -4.64 -12.83 7.07
N GLN A 360 -5.15 -12.28 5.97
CA GLN A 360 -5.77 -13.03 4.88
C GLN A 360 -6.80 -14.05 5.42
N SER A 361 -6.62 -15.34 5.15
CA SER A 361 -7.49 -16.43 5.62
C SER A 361 -7.04 -17.05 6.94
N ASN A 362 -6.04 -16.48 7.62
CA ASN A 362 -5.48 -16.99 8.87
C ASN A 362 -5.89 -16.14 10.07
N PRO A 363 -6.17 -16.74 11.24
CA PRO A 363 -6.30 -18.19 11.48
C PRO A 363 -7.52 -18.80 10.77
N SER A 364 -7.39 -20.02 10.26
CA SER A 364 -8.52 -20.77 9.69
C SER A 364 -9.45 -21.32 10.78
N THR A 365 -10.71 -21.61 10.43
CA THR A 365 -11.66 -22.26 11.36
C THR A 365 -11.14 -23.59 11.90
N ALA A 366 -10.49 -24.41 11.06
CA ALA A 366 -9.91 -25.68 11.48
C ALA A 366 -8.81 -25.49 12.56
N LEU A 367 -7.97 -24.46 12.41
CA LEU A 367 -6.97 -24.12 13.44
C LEU A 367 -7.67 -23.73 14.75
N LEU A 368 -8.67 -22.85 14.67
CA LEU A 368 -9.39 -22.37 15.85
C LEU A 368 -10.17 -23.48 16.58
N ASP A 369 -10.67 -24.48 15.85
CA ASP A 369 -11.38 -25.61 16.45
C ASP A 369 -10.45 -26.65 17.11
N GLY A 370 -9.16 -26.61 16.79
CA GLY A 370 -8.13 -27.49 17.38
C GLY A 370 -7.54 -26.99 18.72
N VAL A 371 -7.81 -25.75 19.12
CA VAL A 371 -7.15 -25.10 20.28
C VAL A 371 -8.13 -24.76 21.42
N ASP A 372 -7.61 -24.59 22.64
CA ASP A 372 -8.31 -23.89 23.70
C ASP A 372 -8.38 -22.39 23.37
N LYS A 373 -9.51 -21.98 22.77
CA LYS A 373 -9.76 -20.57 22.40
C LYS A 373 -9.54 -19.59 23.56
N SER A 374 -9.69 -19.99 24.83
CA SER A 374 -9.43 -19.11 25.99
C SER A 374 -7.94 -18.81 26.22
N ARG A 375 -7.05 -19.57 25.55
CA ARG A 375 -5.60 -19.43 25.54
C ARG A 375 -5.07 -18.82 24.24
N MET A 376 -5.93 -18.27 23.41
CA MET A 376 -5.55 -17.59 22.17
C MET A 376 -5.96 -16.12 22.20
N LEU A 377 -5.14 -15.26 21.57
CA LEU A 377 -5.48 -13.88 21.25
C LEU A 377 -5.20 -13.62 19.77
N ILE A 378 -6.24 -13.34 19.00
CA ILE A 378 -6.08 -12.94 17.60
C ILE A 378 -5.76 -11.44 17.56
N VAL A 379 -4.60 -11.06 17.01
CA VAL A 379 -4.28 -9.65 16.74
C VAL A 379 -4.73 -9.31 15.33
N ASP A 380 -5.85 -8.60 15.19
CA ASP A 380 -6.52 -8.43 13.89
C ASP A 380 -5.85 -7.37 13.02
N GLY A 381 -5.15 -7.79 11.96
CA GLY A 381 -4.52 -6.87 11.01
C GLY A 381 -5.47 -6.28 9.98
N LEU A 382 -6.74 -6.70 9.98
CA LEU A 382 -7.71 -6.41 8.92
C LEU A 382 -8.94 -5.63 9.41
N SER A 383 -8.98 -5.19 10.67
CA SER A 383 -10.18 -4.53 11.23
C SER A 383 -10.58 -3.28 10.44
N ASP A 384 -9.62 -2.61 9.80
CA ASP A 384 -9.81 -1.39 9.03
C ASP A 384 -9.52 -1.55 7.52
N ARG A 385 -9.38 -2.78 7.01
CA ARG A 385 -9.00 -3.00 5.60
C ARG A 385 -10.17 -3.25 4.67
N TYR A 386 -11.10 -4.12 5.04
CA TYR A 386 -12.18 -4.57 4.16
C TYR A 386 -13.56 -4.25 4.73
N THR A 387 -14.48 -3.77 3.90
CA THR A 387 -15.89 -3.55 4.27
C THR A 387 -16.65 -4.86 4.55
N THR A 388 -16.13 -6.00 4.08
CA THR A 388 -16.69 -7.34 4.31
C THR A 388 -16.44 -7.84 5.74
N VAL A 389 -15.42 -7.32 6.43
CA VAL A 389 -15.19 -7.62 7.85
C VAL A 389 -16.26 -6.89 8.66
N THR A 390 -17.27 -7.63 9.10
CA THR A 390 -18.46 -7.07 9.76
C THR A 390 -18.81 -7.76 11.08
N ASP A 391 -18.46 -9.04 11.24
CA ASP A 391 -18.75 -9.80 12.45
C ASP A 391 -17.61 -10.74 12.84
N ARG A 392 -16.66 -10.22 13.62
CA ARG A 392 -15.54 -11.00 14.15
C ARG A 392 -15.93 -12.10 15.12
N GLU A 393 -17.07 -11.98 15.79
CA GLU A 393 -17.55 -13.02 16.70
C GLU A 393 -17.87 -14.31 15.92
N SER A 394 -18.47 -14.16 14.74
CA SER A 394 -18.75 -15.27 13.83
C SER A 394 -17.48 -15.76 13.14
N ASP A 395 -16.64 -14.85 12.62
CA ASP A 395 -15.42 -15.21 11.89
C ASP A 395 -14.48 -16.07 12.73
N TRP A 396 -14.38 -15.79 14.03
CA TRP A 396 -13.45 -16.46 14.94
C TRP A 396 -14.10 -17.34 16.00
N GLY A 397 -15.42 -17.57 15.90
CA GLY A 397 -16.15 -18.47 16.77
C GLY A 397 -15.96 -18.21 18.26
N GLY A 398 -15.99 -16.93 18.67
CA GLY A 398 -15.83 -16.48 20.06
C GLY A 398 -14.39 -16.49 20.60
N THR A 399 -13.37 -16.67 19.76
CA THR A 399 -11.96 -16.55 20.18
C THR A 399 -11.62 -15.12 20.56
N PRO A 400 -10.95 -14.85 21.69
CA PRO A 400 -10.54 -13.50 22.07
C PRO A 400 -9.69 -12.83 21.01
N TYR A 401 -9.95 -11.54 20.75
CA TYR A 401 -9.24 -10.80 19.70
C TYR A 401 -8.97 -9.35 20.07
N ALA A 402 -8.03 -8.72 19.37
CA ALA A 402 -7.70 -7.31 19.49
C ALA A 402 -8.01 -6.58 18.18
N PHE A 403 -8.78 -5.50 18.25
CA PHE A 403 -9.05 -4.60 17.12
C PHE A 403 -7.74 -3.94 16.68
N GLY A 404 -7.30 -4.18 15.46
CA GLY A 404 -5.99 -3.72 15.02
C GLY A 404 -6.00 -3.03 13.67
N SER A 405 -4.86 -2.43 13.38
CA SER A 405 -4.60 -1.80 12.08
C SER A 405 -3.14 -1.96 11.69
N ILE A 406 -2.95 -2.24 10.41
CA ILE A 406 -1.68 -2.15 9.71
C ILE A 406 -1.79 -0.92 8.79
N TRP A 407 -1.70 0.29 9.34
CA TRP A 407 -1.79 1.52 8.55
C TRP A 407 -0.55 1.80 7.69
N ASN A 408 0.52 1.03 7.90
CA ASN A 408 1.80 1.17 7.24
C ASN A 408 2.33 -0.19 6.81
N PHE A 409 2.61 -0.36 5.52
CA PHE A 409 3.25 -1.54 4.93
C PHE A 409 4.66 -1.15 4.45
N GLY A 410 5.66 -2.03 4.61
CA GLY A 410 7.05 -1.82 4.19
C GLY A 410 7.81 -0.65 4.84
N GLY A 411 7.17 0.14 5.71
CA GLY A 411 7.70 1.42 6.14
C GLY A 411 7.55 2.53 5.12
N HIS A 412 6.56 2.45 4.22
CA HIS A 412 6.25 3.53 3.29
C HIS A 412 6.12 4.85 4.02
N THR A 413 6.61 5.94 3.41
CA THR A 413 6.62 7.27 4.05
C THR A 413 5.31 8.07 3.92
N PRO A 414 4.27 7.71 3.14
CA PRO A 414 3.03 8.48 3.09
C PRO A 414 2.36 8.72 4.46
N MET A 415 1.74 9.89 4.58
CA MET A 415 0.94 10.26 5.75
C MET A 415 -0.48 9.73 5.64
N GLY A 416 -1.02 9.20 6.75
CA GLY A 416 -2.46 8.92 6.88
C GLY A 416 -2.81 7.59 7.53
N ALA A 417 -4.10 7.42 7.80
CA ALA A 417 -4.71 6.19 8.32
C ALA A 417 -6.24 6.22 8.14
N ASN A 418 -6.88 5.06 8.26
CA ASN A 418 -8.35 4.92 8.23
C ASN A 418 -9.01 5.31 9.57
N ALA A 419 -8.66 6.47 10.12
CA ALA A 419 -9.15 6.93 11.43
C ALA A 419 -10.69 6.94 11.60
N PRO A 420 -11.52 7.30 10.58
CA PRO A 420 -12.97 7.22 10.69
C PRO A 420 -13.47 5.80 10.97
N ASP A 421 -12.88 4.79 10.32
CA ASP A 421 -13.25 3.40 10.53
C ASP A 421 -12.88 2.94 11.95
N TRP A 422 -11.76 3.40 12.51
CA TRP A 422 -11.36 3.02 13.87
C TRP A 422 -12.34 3.52 14.92
N VAL A 423 -12.69 4.81 14.88
CA VAL A 423 -13.60 5.41 15.86
C VAL A 423 -15.04 4.94 15.68
N GLU A 424 -15.42 4.51 14.47
CA GLU A 424 -16.74 3.96 14.20
C GLU A 424 -16.85 2.48 14.60
N GLN A 425 -15.90 1.63 14.21
CA GLN A 425 -16.03 0.18 14.35
C GLN A 425 -15.65 -0.32 15.75
N TYR A 426 -14.57 0.21 16.35
CA TYR A 426 -14.12 -0.23 17.67
C TYR A 426 -15.21 -0.24 18.75
N PRO A 427 -15.96 0.86 18.99
CA PRO A 427 -17.02 0.85 20.01
C PRO A 427 -18.15 -0.11 19.63
N LYS A 428 -18.48 -0.28 18.35
CA LYS A 428 -19.52 -1.25 17.93
C LYS A 428 -19.15 -2.69 18.27
N TRP A 429 -17.87 -3.04 18.12
CA TRP A 429 -17.39 -4.39 18.41
C TRP A 429 -17.20 -4.59 19.91
N ARG A 430 -16.67 -3.59 20.62
CA ARG A 430 -16.50 -3.59 22.08
C ARG A 430 -17.84 -3.72 22.81
N ASP A 431 -18.84 -2.97 22.37
CA ASP A 431 -20.12 -2.82 23.06
C ASP A 431 -21.16 -3.86 22.59
N LYS A 432 -20.78 -4.77 21.67
CA LYS A 432 -21.63 -5.90 21.23
C LYS A 432 -21.86 -6.86 22.40
N GLU A 433 -23.12 -7.31 22.56
CA GLU A 433 -23.46 -8.29 23.58
C GLU A 433 -22.67 -9.59 23.38
N GLY A 434 -21.95 -10.04 24.42
CA GLY A 434 -21.12 -11.24 24.38
C GLY A 434 -19.81 -11.08 23.60
N SER A 435 -19.37 -9.86 23.30
CA SER A 435 -18.14 -9.57 22.57
C SER A 435 -16.91 -10.30 23.12
N ALA A 436 -16.13 -10.93 22.23
CA ALA A 436 -14.82 -11.49 22.53
C ALA A 436 -13.68 -10.46 22.34
N LEU A 437 -13.99 -9.20 22.02
CA LEU A 437 -12.99 -8.15 21.92
C LEU A 437 -12.27 -7.98 23.27
N ALA A 438 -10.97 -8.27 23.28
CA ALA A 438 -10.11 -8.27 24.45
C ALA A 438 -8.93 -7.28 24.32
N GLY A 439 -8.85 -6.52 23.22
CA GLY A 439 -7.74 -5.58 23.05
C GLY A 439 -7.79 -4.64 21.86
N ILE A 440 -6.72 -3.87 21.75
CA ILE A 440 -6.30 -3.18 20.52
C ILE A 440 -4.92 -3.69 20.09
N ALA A 441 -4.62 -3.61 18.80
CA ALA A 441 -3.33 -4.03 18.23
C ALA A 441 -2.77 -2.98 17.25
N ALA A 442 -1.74 -2.26 17.67
CA ALA A 442 -0.99 -1.32 16.84
C ALA A 442 0.10 -2.07 16.07
N MET A 443 -0.15 -2.40 14.81
CA MET A 443 0.70 -3.33 14.04
C MET A 443 1.20 -2.74 12.72
N PRO A 444 1.81 -1.55 12.70
CA PRO A 444 2.46 -1.09 11.48
C PRO A 444 3.63 -2.01 11.14
N GLU A 445 3.82 -2.31 9.86
CA GLU A 445 5.02 -3.04 9.39
C GLU A 445 6.30 -2.24 9.62
N ALA A 446 6.22 -0.92 9.74
CA ALA A 446 7.29 -0.14 10.37
C ALA A 446 6.74 0.96 11.29
N ALA A 447 7.38 1.15 12.44
CA ALA A 447 7.11 2.25 13.36
C ALA A 447 7.84 3.56 12.94
N ASP A 448 7.91 4.53 13.85
CA ASP A 448 8.56 5.84 13.65
C ASP A 448 7.92 6.77 12.61
N ASN A 449 6.74 6.43 12.10
CA ASN A 449 5.94 7.27 11.22
C ASN A 449 4.54 7.46 11.80
N ASN A 450 3.78 8.42 11.24
CA ASN A 450 2.36 8.59 11.55
C ASN A 450 2.05 8.58 13.06
N ALA A 451 2.79 9.35 13.88
CA ALA A 451 2.54 9.42 15.33
C ALA A 451 1.07 9.65 15.76
N PRO A 452 0.25 10.44 15.03
CA PRO A 452 -1.18 10.55 15.33
C PRO A 452 -1.93 9.22 15.22
N ALA A 453 -1.52 8.30 14.34
CA ALA A 453 -2.11 6.97 14.20
C ALA A 453 -1.92 6.13 15.48
N LEU A 454 -0.70 6.05 16.02
CA LEU A 454 -0.44 5.38 17.30
C LEU A 454 -1.24 6.02 18.43
N ALA A 455 -1.21 7.36 18.53
CA ALA A 455 -1.90 8.09 19.58
C ALA A 455 -3.42 7.82 19.54
N LEU A 456 -4.05 7.95 18.38
CA LEU A 456 -5.49 7.76 18.22
C LEU A 456 -5.90 6.30 18.49
N LEU A 457 -5.19 5.33 17.90
CA LEU A 457 -5.52 3.92 18.07
C LEU A 457 -5.38 3.49 19.54
N THR A 458 -4.36 3.99 20.24
CA THR A 458 -4.19 3.71 21.67
C THR A 458 -5.19 4.42 22.56
N ASP A 459 -5.64 5.62 22.20
CA ASP A 459 -6.68 6.36 22.93
C ASP A 459 -8.05 5.67 22.91
N LEU A 460 -8.33 4.79 21.93
CA LEU A 460 -9.53 3.93 21.93
C LEU A 460 -9.61 3.08 23.19
N ALA A 461 -8.47 2.58 23.68
CA ALA A 461 -8.43 1.76 24.89
C ALA A 461 -8.72 2.55 26.17
N TRP A 462 -8.60 3.89 26.14
CA TRP A 462 -8.74 4.75 27.33
C TRP A 462 -9.97 5.66 27.29
N THR A 463 -10.69 5.68 26.16
CA THR A 463 -11.85 6.55 25.96
C THR A 463 -13.17 5.76 26.03
N PRO A 464 -14.07 6.11 26.95
CA PRO A 464 -15.44 5.58 26.95
C PRO A 464 -16.23 6.09 25.74
N GLY A 465 -17.07 5.24 25.15
CA GLY A 465 -17.91 5.61 24.01
C GLY A 465 -17.11 5.76 22.71
N THR A 466 -17.46 6.77 21.91
CA THR A 466 -16.87 7.08 20.59
C THR A 466 -16.02 8.35 20.69
N ILE A 467 -14.84 8.34 20.06
CA ILE A 467 -13.99 9.51 19.93
C ILE A 467 -14.54 10.42 18.82
N ASP A 468 -14.66 11.71 19.11
CA ASP A 468 -14.90 12.74 18.10
C ASP A 468 -13.58 13.17 17.47
N LEU A 469 -13.43 12.98 16.16
CA LEU A 469 -12.18 13.29 15.45
C LEU A 469 -11.94 14.80 15.31
N ASP A 470 -12.98 15.64 15.32
CA ASP A 470 -12.83 17.09 15.30
C ASP A 470 -12.14 17.56 16.58
N ASP A 471 -12.68 17.16 17.72
CA ASP A 471 -12.17 17.51 19.04
C ASP A 471 -10.80 16.87 19.32
N TRP A 472 -10.61 15.61 18.92
CA TRP A 472 -9.34 14.89 19.14
C TRP A 472 -8.18 15.55 18.40
N PHE A 473 -8.31 15.83 17.10
CA PHE A 473 -7.24 16.49 16.33
C PHE A 473 -7.01 17.95 16.76
N ALA A 474 -8.06 18.64 17.22
CA ALA A 474 -7.90 19.97 17.80
C ALA A 474 -7.07 19.95 19.09
N ALA A 475 -7.33 18.98 19.98
CA ALA A 475 -6.55 18.79 21.20
C ALA A 475 -5.11 18.34 20.89
N TYR A 476 -4.94 17.43 19.94
CA TYR A 476 -3.64 16.95 19.48
C TYR A 476 -2.77 18.10 18.97
N ALA A 477 -3.32 19.00 18.14
CA ALA A 477 -2.59 20.18 17.66
C ALA A 477 -2.03 21.05 18.80
N VAL A 478 -2.80 21.20 19.89
CA VAL A 478 -2.41 22.00 21.04
C VAL A 478 -1.29 21.34 21.84
N SER A 479 -1.37 20.04 22.13
CA SER A 479 -0.29 19.34 22.85
C SER A 479 0.96 19.19 22.00
N ARG A 480 0.80 18.88 20.71
CA ARG A 480 1.88 18.64 19.74
C ARG A 480 2.78 19.86 19.54
N TYR A 481 2.23 21.08 19.58
CA TYR A 481 3.01 22.32 19.45
C TYR A 481 3.10 23.14 20.75
N GLY A 482 2.37 22.72 21.77
CA GLY A 482 2.32 23.24 23.14
C GLY A 482 1.70 24.62 23.31
N GLY A 483 0.67 24.88 22.53
CA GLY A 483 -0.15 26.07 22.68
C GLY A 483 -1.28 26.13 21.66
N GLU A 484 -2.30 26.92 22.00
CA GLU A 484 -3.35 27.25 21.04
C GLU A 484 -2.80 28.17 19.95
N ASP A 485 -3.09 27.81 18.71
CA ASP A 485 -2.79 28.59 17.52
C ASP A 485 -3.81 28.25 16.42
N PRO A 486 -4.47 29.24 15.81
CA PRO A 486 -5.52 28.99 14.83
C PRO A 486 -4.99 28.32 13.55
N HIS A 487 -3.73 28.56 13.19
CA HIS A 487 -3.12 27.94 12.01
C HIS A 487 -2.70 26.50 12.31
N ALA A 488 -2.22 26.20 13.51
CA ALA A 488 -2.00 24.81 13.93
C ALA A 488 -3.30 23.99 13.89
N LEU A 489 -4.40 24.56 14.41
CA LEU A 489 -5.72 23.92 14.37
C LEU A 489 -6.19 23.70 12.93
N ALA A 490 -6.06 24.71 12.07
CA ALA A 490 -6.45 24.61 10.67
C ALA A 490 -5.62 23.56 9.91
N ALA A 491 -4.31 23.49 10.16
CA ALA A 491 -3.43 22.49 9.56
C ALA A 491 -3.85 21.07 9.94
N TRP A 492 -4.02 20.79 11.24
CA TRP A 492 -4.42 19.47 11.71
C TRP A 492 -5.85 19.09 11.33
N LYS A 493 -6.75 20.08 11.24
CA LYS A 493 -8.07 19.90 10.61
C LYS A 493 -7.95 19.48 9.15
N THR A 494 -7.09 20.12 8.36
CA THR A 494 -6.85 19.70 6.96
C THR A 494 -6.29 18.29 6.88
N ILE A 495 -5.27 17.97 7.69
CA ILE A 495 -4.65 16.63 7.73
C ILE A 495 -5.70 15.56 8.07
N ARG A 496 -6.54 15.84 9.07
CA ARG A 496 -7.69 15.02 9.41
C ARG A 496 -8.65 14.88 8.24
N ASP A 497 -9.15 15.97 7.67
CA ASP A 497 -10.18 15.96 6.59
C ASP A 497 -9.69 15.28 5.30
N THR A 498 -8.39 15.00 5.18
CA THR A 498 -7.75 14.40 3.99
C THR A 498 -7.02 13.10 4.34
N ALA A 499 -5.72 13.15 4.66
CA ALA A 499 -4.87 11.98 4.88
C ALA A 499 -5.35 11.07 6.02
N TYR A 500 -6.03 11.62 7.03
CA TYR A 500 -6.63 10.85 8.14
C TYR A 500 -8.17 10.71 8.02
N ASN A 501 -8.74 10.92 6.82
CA ASN A 501 -10.15 10.67 6.51
C ASN A 501 -10.32 9.61 5.41
N MET A 502 -9.27 8.82 5.17
CA MET A 502 -9.35 7.63 4.33
C MET A 502 -10.26 6.58 4.99
N THR A 503 -10.81 5.67 4.18
CA THR A 503 -11.71 4.63 4.67
C THR A 503 -11.46 3.32 3.95
N ARG A 504 -11.85 2.20 4.58
CA ARG A 504 -11.73 0.83 4.08
C ARG A 504 -12.57 0.50 2.82
N LYS A 505 -13.27 1.49 2.24
CA LYS A 505 -14.16 1.32 1.08
C LYS A 505 -13.44 0.87 -0.19
N ASP A 506 -12.17 1.21 -0.30
CA ASP A 506 -11.29 0.86 -1.42
C ASP A 506 -10.38 -0.33 -1.11
N ALA A 507 -10.65 -1.06 -0.02
CA ALA A 507 -9.94 -2.27 0.40
C ALA A 507 -8.46 -2.07 0.84
N TRP A 508 -8.08 -0.84 1.20
CA TRP A 508 -6.74 -0.47 1.67
C TRP A 508 -6.75 0.10 3.10
N SER A 509 -5.68 -0.17 3.85
CA SER A 509 -5.46 0.43 5.19
C SER A 509 -4.44 1.57 5.13
N GLU A 510 -3.55 1.54 4.15
CA GLU A 510 -2.39 2.40 3.97
C GLU A 510 -2.60 3.52 2.95
N ALA A 511 -1.88 4.63 3.14
CA ALA A 511 -1.92 5.76 2.22
C ALA A 511 -1.20 5.45 0.89
N PRO A 512 -1.60 6.08 -0.24
CA PRO A 512 -0.95 5.87 -1.52
C PRO A 512 0.46 6.50 -1.55
N ASP A 513 1.43 5.75 -2.06
CA ASP A 513 2.79 6.25 -2.32
C ASP A 513 2.82 7.37 -3.36
N GLY A 514 3.82 8.26 -3.27
CA GLY A 514 4.24 9.04 -4.42
C GLY A 514 4.98 8.18 -5.45
N LEU A 515 5.05 8.66 -6.69
CA LEU A 515 5.67 7.93 -7.81
C LEU A 515 7.16 8.21 -7.95
N PHE A 516 7.76 9.09 -7.14
CA PHE A 516 9.21 9.32 -7.17
C PHE A 516 10.00 8.06 -6.80
N GLY A 517 9.47 7.23 -5.89
CA GLY A 517 10.06 5.96 -5.49
C GLY A 517 9.71 4.77 -6.37
N ALA A 518 8.90 4.94 -7.42
CA ALA A 518 8.54 3.84 -8.31
C ALA A 518 9.68 3.51 -9.30
N ARG A 519 9.80 2.24 -9.70
CA ARG A 519 10.51 1.87 -10.93
C ARG A 519 9.93 2.64 -12.11
N PRO A 520 10.73 3.41 -12.87
CA PRO A 520 10.20 4.32 -13.88
C PRO A 520 9.45 3.63 -15.00
N SER A 521 8.23 4.10 -15.26
CA SER A 521 7.53 3.95 -16.53
C SER A 521 6.59 5.13 -16.73
N LEU A 522 6.15 5.40 -17.96
CA LEU A 522 5.15 6.46 -18.20
C LEU A 522 3.77 6.12 -17.62
N GLY A 523 3.51 4.84 -17.33
CA GLY A 523 2.26 4.34 -16.78
C GLY A 523 2.31 3.98 -15.29
N ALA A 524 3.41 4.29 -14.58
CA ALA A 524 3.54 3.96 -13.17
C ALA A 524 2.43 4.64 -12.36
N ASN A 525 1.69 3.84 -11.58
CA ASN A 525 0.59 4.30 -10.72
C ASN A 525 0.78 3.88 -9.25
N LYS A 526 1.83 3.12 -8.95
CA LYS A 526 2.27 2.69 -7.62
C LYS A 526 3.78 2.51 -7.59
N ALA A 527 4.37 2.57 -6.40
CA ALA A 527 5.79 2.29 -6.18
C ALA A 527 6.02 0.82 -5.79
N ALA A 528 5.30 0.32 -4.80
CA ALA A 528 5.27 -1.09 -4.41
C ALA A 528 4.19 -1.87 -5.19
N ALA A 529 4.41 -3.16 -5.45
CA ALA A 529 3.49 -4.02 -6.20
C ALA A 529 2.08 -4.11 -5.56
N TRP A 530 2.03 -4.19 -4.22
CA TRP A 530 0.81 -4.28 -3.42
C TRP A 530 0.53 -2.97 -2.67
N GLY A 531 0.47 -1.85 -3.39
CA GLY A 531 0.07 -0.55 -2.83
C GLY A 531 -1.09 0.08 -3.61
N PRO A 532 -1.76 1.10 -3.03
CA PRO A 532 -2.87 1.78 -3.69
C PRO A 532 -2.44 2.47 -5.01
N GLU A 533 -3.20 2.21 -6.08
CA GLU A 533 -2.92 2.74 -7.42
C GLU A 533 -3.43 4.18 -7.63
N ALA A 534 -4.35 4.64 -6.80
CA ALA A 534 -5.03 5.93 -6.92
C ALA A 534 -4.88 6.77 -5.64
N ASP A 535 -5.08 8.09 -5.78
CA ASP A 535 -5.20 8.99 -4.64
C ASP A 535 -6.39 8.56 -3.77
N ARG A 536 -6.18 8.44 -2.45
CA ARG A 536 -7.21 8.05 -1.47
C ARG A 536 -7.83 9.25 -0.73
N TYR A 537 -7.32 10.45 -0.97
CA TYR A 537 -7.83 11.72 -0.46
C TYR A 537 -7.59 12.83 -1.48
N ASP A 538 -8.25 13.98 -1.32
CA ASP A 538 -7.98 15.13 -2.20
C ASP A 538 -6.64 15.78 -1.87
N THR A 539 -5.62 15.43 -2.66
CA THR A 539 -4.26 15.97 -2.52
C THR A 539 -4.16 17.47 -2.77
N THR A 540 -5.15 18.09 -3.44
CA THR A 540 -5.20 19.55 -3.65
C THR A 540 -5.68 20.25 -2.39
N ALA A 541 -6.68 19.69 -1.70
CA ALA A 541 -7.11 20.18 -0.39
C ALA A 541 -6.00 20.06 0.67
N PHE A 542 -5.20 18.98 0.61
CA PHE A 542 -4.08 18.72 1.53
C PHE A 542 -3.03 19.85 1.54
N ASP A 543 -2.82 20.56 0.42
CA ASP A 543 -1.86 21.68 0.33
C ASP A 543 -2.13 22.80 1.35
N THR A 544 -3.37 22.92 1.81
CA THR A 544 -3.74 23.87 2.87
C THR A 544 -2.95 23.60 4.14
N ALA A 545 -2.67 22.35 4.48
CA ALA A 545 -1.91 21.99 5.69
C ALA A 545 -0.51 22.63 5.68
N LEU A 546 0.19 22.64 4.54
CA LEU A 546 1.50 23.29 4.41
C LEU A 546 1.39 24.81 4.62
N THR A 547 0.37 25.43 4.01
CA THR A 547 0.16 26.87 4.11
C THR A 547 -0.16 27.31 5.55
N GLU A 548 -0.92 26.49 6.27
CA GLU A 548 -1.27 26.73 7.67
C GLU A 548 -0.07 26.48 8.60
N LEU A 549 0.69 25.39 8.44
CA LEU A 549 1.87 25.13 9.26
C LEU A 549 2.94 26.23 9.16
N LEU A 550 3.12 26.82 7.98
CA LEU A 550 4.03 27.96 7.77
C LEU A 550 3.61 29.23 8.54
N GLN A 551 2.34 29.34 8.93
CA GLN A 551 1.76 30.49 9.62
C GLN A 551 1.66 30.33 11.14
N VAL A 552 1.81 29.12 11.68
CA VAL A 552 1.86 28.84 13.14
C VAL A 552 2.75 29.86 13.86
N ALA A 553 2.38 30.43 14.99
CA ALA A 553 3.17 31.48 15.63
C ALA A 553 4.65 31.07 15.89
N PRO A 554 5.66 31.92 15.62
CA PRO A 554 7.08 31.58 15.80
C PRO A 554 7.45 30.97 17.16
N ARG A 555 6.77 31.38 18.24
CA ARG A 555 6.99 30.87 19.60
C ARG A 555 6.65 29.38 19.78
N LEU A 556 5.88 28.78 18.87
CA LEU A 556 5.45 27.38 18.91
C LEU A 556 6.22 26.50 17.92
N ARG A 557 7.18 27.07 17.18
CA ARG A 557 7.94 26.36 16.13
C ARG A 557 9.22 25.71 16.64
N ASP A 558 9.62 26.02 17.87
CA ASP A 558 10.89 25.59 18.45
C ASP A 558 10.77 24.22 19.14
N SER A 559 10.21 23.24 18.45
CA SER A 559 10.10 21.87 18.93
C SER A 559 10.46 20.88 17.81
N SER A 560 10.98 19.71 18.19
CA SER A 560 11.27 18.67 17.19
C SER A 560 9.98 18.12 16.58
N ALA A 561 8.87 18.14 17.34
CA ALA A 561 7.52 17.85 16.85
C ALA A 561 7.11 18.73 15.67
N TYR A 562 7.15 20.06 15.81
CA TYR A 562 6.80 20.98 14.73
C TYR A 562 7.76 20.86 13.53
N ALA A 563 9.06 20.73 13.80
CA ALA A 563 10.05 20.58 12.73
C ALA A 563 9.83 19.31 11.91
N TYR A 564 9.50 18.19 12.56
CA TYR A 564 9.15 16.95 11.89
C TYR A 564 7.85 17.11 11.08
N ASP A 565 6.77 17.59 11.69
CA ASP A 565 5.46 17.68 11.03
C ASP A 565 5.52 18.63 9.81
N LEU A 566 6.27 19.73 9.90
CA LEU A 566 6.52 20.62 8.76
C LEU A 566 7.34 19.93 7.66
N ALA A 567 8.35 19.13 8.00
CA ALA A 567 9.11 18.35 7.03
C ALA A 567 8.24 17.29 6.35
N ASP A 568 7.43 16.58 7.12
CA ASP A 568 6.60 15.48 6.65
C ASP A 568 5.47 15.97 5.73
N VAL A 569 4.78 17.06 6.12
CA VAL A 569 3.76 17.69 5.28
C VAL A 569 4.37 18.30 4.01
N THR A 570 5.54 18.96 4.11
CA THR A 570 6.23 19.53 2.94
C THR A 570 6.62 18.43 1.94
N ARG A 571 7.15 17.32 2.46
CA ARG A 571 7.47 16.12 1.68
C ARG A 571 6.21 15.54 1.04
N GLN A 572 5.14 15.31 1.80
CA GLN A 572 3.89 14.76 1.27
C GLN A 572 3.30 15.64 0.16
N VAL A 573 3.34 16.97 0.31
CA VAL A 573 2.92 17.92 -0.74
C VAL A 573 3.70 17.73 -2.04
N LEU A 574 5.03 17.57 -1.98
CA LEU A 574 5.86 17.27 -3.15
C LEU A 574 5.57 15.87 -3.72
N SER A 575 5.40 14.89 -2.84
CA SER A 575 5.13 13.48 -3.20
C SER A 575 3.85 13.38 -4.02
N ASN A 576 2.78 14.06 -3.57
CA ASN A 576 1.51 14.16 -4.29
C ASN A 576 1.67 14.72 -5.72
N ARG A 577 2.66 15.61 -5.97
CA ARG A 577 2.85 16.21 -7.31
C ARG A 577 3.31 15.20 -8.36
N SER A 578 3.96 14.12 -7.94
CA SER A 578 4.41 13.07 -8.86
C SER A 578 3.22 12.44 -9.61
N ARG A 579 2.08 12.22 -8.94
CA ARG A 579 0.84 11.70 -9.52
C ARG A 579 0.13 12.67 -10.46
N VAL A 580 0.40 13.97 -10.33
CA VAL A 580 -0.11 15.01 -11.24
C VAL A 580 0.80 15.19 -12.46
N LEU A 581 2.12 15.12 -12.27
CA LEU A 581 3.09 15.46 -13.31
C LEU A 581 3.35 14.30 -14.29
N LEU A 582 3.38 13.04 -13.82
CA LEU A 582 3.69 11.88 -14.67
C LEU A 582 2.71 11.72 -15.85
N PRO A 583 1.37 11.82 -15.67
CA PRO A 583 0.43 11.77 -16.80
C PRO A 583 0.68 12.86 -17.85
N ARG A 584 1.19 14.03 -17.45
CA ARG A 584 1.52 15.13 -18.38
C ARG A 584 2.83 14.87 -19.12
N ILE A 585 3.82 14.28 -18.44
CA ILE A 585 5.05 13.79 -19.09
C ILE A 585 4.69 12.73 -20.14
N LYS A 586 3.81 11.78 -19.80
CA LYS A 586 3.28 10.77 -20.72
C LYS A 586 2.60 11.42 -21.93
N ALA A 587 1.69 12.36 -21.71
CA ALA A 587 0.99 13.05 -22.80
C ALA A 587 1.95 13.79 -23.74
N ALA A 588 2.98 14.46 -23.21
CA ALA A 588 4.00 15.13 -24.03
C ALA A 588 4.83 14.14 -24.86
N TYR A 589 5.23 13.01 -24.26
CA TYR A 589 5.96 11.96 -24.97
C TYR A 589 5.12 11.33 -26.11
N GLU A 590 3.87 10.97 -25.81
CA GLU A 590 2.95 10.37 -26.80
C GLU A 590 2.55 11.32 -27.93
N ALA A 591 2.57 12.64 -27.67
CA ALA A 591 2.35 13.67 -28.68
C ALA A 591 3.60 13.97 -29.53
N GLY A 592 4.76 13.41 -29.17
CA GLY A 592 6.04 13.78 -29.75
C GLY A 592 6.49 15.22 -29.44
N ASP A 593 5.89 15.87 -28.43
CA ASP A 593 6.27 17.20 -27.98
C ASP A 593 7.57 17.14 -27.18
N ARG A 594 8.70 17.11 -27.90
CA ARG A 594 10.04 17.03 -27.31
C ARG A 594 10.33 18.18 -26.34
N VAL A 595 9.93 19.41 -26.69
CA VAL A 595 10.20 20.59 -25.85
C VAL A 595 9.38 20.52 -24.55
N GLY A 596 8.10 20.13 -24.65
CA GLY A 596 7.27 19.87 -23.48
C GLY A 596 7.81 18.73 -22.63
N PHE A 597 8.21 17.63 -23.24
CA PHE A 597 8.76 16.46 -22.56
C PHE A 597 10.04 16.80 -21.78
N ASP A 598 11.04 17.41 -22.42
CA ASP A 598 12.31 17.77 -21.79
C ASP A 598 12.09 18.78 -20.64
N ARG A 599 11.14 19.71 -20.79
CA ARG A 599 10.77 20.65 -19.72
C ARG A 599 10.13 19.95 -18.53
N LEU A 600 9.13 19.10 -18.76
CA LEU A 600 8.36 18.45 -17.68
C LEU A 600 9.23 17.42 -16.92
N THR A 601 10.06 16.66 -17.62
CA THR A 601 11.03 15.75 -16.99
C THR A 601 12.11 16.52 -16.20
N GLY A 602 12.56 17.67 -16.70
CA GLY A 602 13.43 18.59 -15.96
C GLY A 602 12.79 19.07 -14.64
N ILE A 603 11.50 19.40 -14.66
CA ILE A 603 10.75 19.79 -13.45
C ILE A 603 10.66 18.61 -12.47
N TRP A 604 10.31 17.41 -12.95
CA TRP A 604 10.27 16.19 -12.14
C TRP A 604 11.58 15.98 -11.36
N LEU A 605 12.71 15.98 -12.07
CA LEU A 605 14.03 15.79 -11.46
C LEU A 605 14.40 16.94 -10.50
N SER A 606 13.95 18.16 -10.79
CA SER A 606 14.16 19.32 -9.90
C SER A 606 13.38 19.18 -8.59
N TRP A 607 12.15 18.66 -8.63
CA TRP A 607 11.32 18.42 -7.46
C TRP A 607 11.88 17.28 -6.61
N MET A 608 12.42 16.23 -7.22
CA MET A 608 13.14 15.18 -6.47
C MET A 608 14.34 15.74 -5.71
N LYS A 609 15.11 16.66 -6.31
CA LYS A 609 16.22 17.34 -5.61
C LYS A 609 15.75 18.26 -4.50
N LEU A 610 14.58 18.88 -4.66
CA LEU A 610 13.98 19.71 -3.62
C LEU A 610 13.46 18.85 -2.46
N MET A 611 12.84 17.71 -2.78
CA MET A 611 12.43 16.68 -1.82
C MET A 611 13.63 16.21 -0.99
N ASP A 612 14.72 15.80 -1.63
CA ASP A 612 15.93 15.33 -0.94
C ASP A 612 16.47 16.36 0.08
N LYS A 613 16.41 17.66 -0.24
CA LYS A 613 16.78 18.74 0.70
C LYS A 613 15.81 18.88 1.87
N VAL A 614 14.51 18.73 1.63
CA VAL A 614 13.48 18.75 2.70
C VAL A 614 13.72 17.57 3.65
N LEU A 615 13.89 16.38 3.09
CA LEU A 615 14.17 15.15 3.84
C LEU A 615 15.44 15.28 4.69
N ALA A 616 16.47 15.95 4.16
CA ALA A 616 17.73 16.18 4.88
C ALA A 616 17.59 17.03 6.16
N THR A 617 16.44 17.66 6.39
CA THR A 617 16.17 18.45 7.62
C THR A 617 15.64 17.61 8.79
N SER A 618 15.20 16.38 8.53
CA SER A 618 14.59 15.50 9.54
C SER A 618 15.51 14.30 9.82
N PRO A 619 15.85 14.01 11.09
CA PRO A 619 16.71 12.88 11.43
C PRO A 619 16.12 11.51 10.99
N GLN A 620 14.80 11.36 11.04
CA GLN A 620 14.08 10.14 10.67
C GLN A 620 14.09 9.87 9.15
N HIS A 621 14.45 10.88 8.35
CA HIS A 621 14.47 10.81 6.89
C HIS A 621 15.88 10.74 6.31
N LEU A 622 16.88 10.30 7.08
CA LEU A 622 18.27 10.20 6.62
C LEU A 622 18.68 8.75 6.35
N LEU A 623 18.93 8.41 5.08
CA LEU A 623 19.50 7.11 4.72
C LEU A 623 20.85 6.85 5.43
N GLY A 624 21.64 7.91 5.65
CA GLY A 624 22.95 7.77 6.31
C GLY A 624 22.86 7.21 7.72
N ARG A 625 21.80 7.52 8.47
CA ARG A 625 21.61 6.96 9.83
C ARG A 625 21.32 5.46 9.77
N TRP A 626 20.38 5.07 8.93
CA TRP A 626 20.04 3.66 8.68
C TRP A 626 21.27 2.80 8.34
N LEU A 627 22.12 3.29 7.42
CA LEU A 627 23.34 2.56 7.02
C LEU A 627 24.43 2.61 8.10
N ALA A 628 24.56 3.71 8.83
CA ALA A 628 25.50 3.82 9.94
C ALA A 628 25.16 2.84 11.07
N ASP A 629 23.87 2.68 11.37
CA ASP A 629 23.38 1.74 12.36
C ASP A 629 23.77 0.31 11.95
N ALA A 630 23.46 -0.11 10.72
CA ALA A 630 23.86 -1.43 10.21
C ALA A 630 25.38 -1.69 10.32
N ARG A 631 26.19 -0.73 9.89
CA ARG A 631 27.67 -0.85 9.97
C ARG A 631 28.19 -0.82 11.41
N SER A 632 27.43 -0.32 12.39
CA SER A 632 27.84 -0.33 13.81
C SER A 632 27.80 -1.74 14.43
N TRP A 633 27.09 -2.67 13.80
CA TRP A 633 26.98 -4.06 14.26
C TRP A 633 28.12 -4.95 13.80
N GLY A 634 28.76 -4.63 12.66
CA GLY A 634 29.86 -5.40 12.09
C GLY A 634 31.21 -5.24 12.82
N ALA A 635 31.94 -6.35 12.97
CA ALA A 635 33.24 -6.47 13.63
C ALA A 635 34.38 -6.10 12.69
N THR A 636 34.28 -6.64 11.48
CA THR A 636 35.26 -6.53 10.41
C THR A 636 34.69 -5.70 9.29
N ARG A 637 35.54 -5.21 8.39
CA ARG A 637 35.08 -4.52 7.20
C ARG A 637 34.10 -5.37 6.38
N ALA A 638 34.40 -6.65 6.17
CA ALA A 638 33.54 -7.57 5.44
C ALA A 638 32.15 -7.70 6.09
N GLU A 639 32.09 -7.87 7.41
CA GLU A 639 30.80 -7.94 8.11
C GLU A 639 30.04 -6.61 8.04
N LYS A 640 30.72 -5.46 8.14
CA LYS A 640 30.07 -4.15 7.96
C LYS A 640 29.50 -3.95 6.56
N ASP A 641 30.25 -4.35 5.55
CA ASP A 641 29.86 -4.24 4.14
C ASP A 641 28.66 -5.17 3.84
N GLN A 642 28.63 -6.37 4.45
CA GLN A 642 27.52 -7.32 4.38
C GLN A 642 26.23 -6.80 5.07
N LEU A 643 26.34 -6.25 6.29
CA LEU A 643 25.16 -5.70 6.99
C LEU A 643 24.65 -4.41 6.33
N GLU A 644 25.53 -3.64 5.67
CA GLU A 644 25.09 -2.52 4.85
C GLU A 644 24.33 -3.00 3.60
N TYR A 645 24.77 -4.09 2.95
CA TYR A 645 24.02 -4.70 1.85
C TYR A 645 22.63 -5.15 2.30
N ASP A 646 22.52 -5.85 3.42
CA ASP A 646 21.24 -6.25 4.02
C ASP A 646 20.32 -5.04 4.27
N ALA A 647 20.87 -3.96 4.83
CA ALA A 647 20.14 -2.72 5.08
C ALA A 647 19.72 -1.99 3.79
N ARG A 648 20.52 -2.05 2.72
CA ARG A 648 20.19 -1.44 1.42
C ARG A 648 19.17 -2.27 0.64
N SER A 649 19.37 -3.60 0.59
CA SER A 649 18.53 -4.49 -0.20
C SER A 649 17.10 -4.46 0.34
N ILE A 650 16.90 -4.53 1.66
CA ILE A 650 15.55 -4.62 2.24
C ILE A 650 14.64 -3.46 1.83
N ILE A 651 15.18 -2.24 1.67
CA ILE A 651 14.42 -1.04 1.27
C ILE A 651 14.43 -0.77 -0.26
N THR A 652 15.02 -1.66 -1.06
CA THR A 652 15.16 -1.53 -2.52
C THR A 652 14.79 -2.82 -3.26
N THR A 653 15.74 -3.67 -3.63
CA THR A 653 15.49 -4.92 -4.37
C THR A 653 14.78 -5.98 -3.54
N TRP A 654 14.78 -5.80 -2.21
CA TRP A 654 14.38 -6.72 -1.16
C TRP A 654 15.26 -7.97 -1.13
N GLY A 655 15.22 -8.76 -2.20
CA GLY A 655 15.97 -9.99 -2.38
C GLY A 655 16.91 -9.99 -3.58
N GLY A 656 17.21 -11.22 -4.03
CA GLY A 656 17.85 -11.46 -5.32
C GLY A 656 16.90 -11.21 -6.50
N ARG A 657 17.36 -11.45 -7.74
CA ARG A 657 16.62 -11.10 -8.95
C ARG A 657 15.22 -11.71 -8.98
N GLU A 658 15.09 -13.00 -8.74
CA GLU A 658 13.80 -13.70 -8.82
C GLU A 658 12.79 -13.09 -7.85
N SER A 659 13.19 -12.90 -6.59
CA SER A 659 12.37 -12.26 -5.55
C SER A 659 11.98 -10.83 -5.91
N SER A 660 12.94 -10.06 -6.39
CA SER A 660 12.75 -8.68 -6.82
C SER A 660 11.72 -8.59 -7.95
N GLU A 661 11.83 -9.45 -8.96
CA GLU A 661 10.94 -9.46 -10.13
C GLU A 661 9.58 -10.14 -9.86
N GLU A 662 9.45 -10.95 -8.80
CA GLU A 662 8.15 -11.44 -8.30
C GLU A 662 7.31 -10.36 -7.59
N GLY A 663 7.85 -9.14 -7.45
CA GLY A 663 7.11 -7.97 -6.95
C GLY A 663 7.61 -7.39 -5.63
N LEU A 664 8.68 -7.95 -5.04
CA LEU A 664 9.24 -7.44 -3.79
C LEU A 664 10.12 -6.19 -3.97
N HIS A 665 10.51 -5.85 -5.21
CA HIS A 665 11.21 -4.58 -5.46
C HIS A 665 10.38 -3.39 -4.97
N ASP A 666 11.05 -2.43 -4.32
CA ASP A 666 10.46 -1.23 -3.72
C ASP A 666 9.31 -1.52 -2.73
N TYR A 667 9.13 -2.77 -2.27
CA TYR A 667 8.10 -3.10 -1.27
C TYR A 667 8.27 -2.26 -0.01
N ALA A 668 9.51 -2.00 0.41
CA ALA A 668 9.82 -1.16 1.57
C ALA A 668 10.44 0.18 1.18
N ASN A 669 9.98 0.76 0.07
CA ASN A 669 10.46 2.05 -0.42
C ASN A 669 10.36 3.17 0.64
N ARG A 670 11.30 4.13 0.59
CA ARG A 670 11.40 5.24 1.56
C ARG A 670 11.64 6.57 0.87
N GLU A 671 10.95 7.60 1.29
CA GLU A 671 11.34 8.97 0.95
C GLU A 671 12.40 9.46 1.95
N TRP A 672 13.65 9.00 1.76
CA TRP A 672 14.81 9.41 2.56
C TRP A 672 15.83 10.21 1.76
N ALA A 673 16.43 11.20 2.40
CA ALA A 673 17.56 11.94 1.85
C ALA A 673 18.73 10.99 1.60
N GLY A 674 19.31 11.09 0.41
CA GLY A 674 20.29 10.12 -0.10
C GLY A 674 19.68 8.95 -0.86
N LEU A 675 18.45 8.49 -0.54
CA LEU A 675 17.76 7.48 -1.36
C LEU A 675 17.03 8.15 -2.54
N VAL A 676 16.26 9.20 -2.23
CA VAL A 676 15.56 10.02 -3.24
C VAL A 676 16.56 10.71 -4.16
N GLY A 677 17.56 11.38 -3.59
CA GLY A 677 18.58 12.12 -4.34
C GLY A 677 19.58 11.27 -5.14
N ASP A 678 19.64 9.96 -4.89
CA ASP A 678 20.59 9.04 -5.53
C ASP A 678 19.88 7.96 -6.34
N LEU A 679 19.41 6.87 -5.72
CA LEU A 679 18.84 5.74 -6.44
C LEU A 679 17.63 6.16 -7.26
N TYR A 680 16.64 6.77 -6.61
CA TYR A 680 15.37 7.10 -7.25
C TYR A 680 15.57 8.15 -8.35
N HIS A 681 16.33 9.21 -8.06
CA HIS A 681 16.66 10.22 -9.06
C HIS A 681 17.43 9.61 -10.24
N THR A 682 18.38 8.70 -9.98
CA THR A 682 19.15 8.01 -11.02
C THR A 682 18.24 7.16 -11.91
N ARG A 683 17.29 6.42 -11.34
CA ARG A 683 16.32 5.63 -12.12
C ARG A 683 15.52 6.52 -13.06
N TRP A 684 14.85 7.54 -12.52
CA TRP A 684 14.01 8.45 -13.33
C TRP A 684 14.81 9.21 -14.38
N LYS A 685 16.02 9.67 -14.04
CA LYS A 685 16.89 10.34 -15.02
C LYS A 685 17.28 9.39 -16.15
N THR A 686 17.69 8.16 -15.82
CA THR A 686 18.08 7.15 -16.82
C THR A 686 16.93 6.88 -17.78
N TYR A 687 15.72 6.71 -17.25
CA TYR A 687 14.53 6.50 -18.06
C TYR A 687 14.21 7.69 -18.97
N PHE A 688 14.18 8.91 -18.42
CA PHE A 688 13.85 10.11 -19.21
C PHE A 688 14.90 10.46 -20.25
N ASP A 689 16.19 10.25 -19.96
CA ASP A 689 17.26 10.44 -20.94
C ASP A 689 17.07 9.48 -22.12
N GLU A 690 16.73 8.21 -21.86
CA GLU A 690 16.49 7.21 -22.89
C GLU A 690 15.24 7.52 -23.71
N LEU A 691 14.13 7.91 -23.07
CA LEU A 691 12.93 8.37 -23.77
C LEU A 691 13.21 9.59 -24.66
N SER A 692 13.95 10.60 -24.16
CA SER A 692 14.30 11.78 -24.96
C SER A 692 15.18 11.41 -26.14
N ALA A 693 16.16 10.51 -25.96
CA ALA A 693 17.01 10.00 -27.03
C ALA A 693 16.24 9.18 -28.07
N ALA A 694 15.32 8.33 -27.63
CA ALA A 694 14.46 7.52 -28.49
C ALA A 694 13.54 8.40 -29.34
N LEU A 695 12.90 9.40 -28.72
CA LEU A 695 12.06 10.39 -29.39
C LEU A 695 12.85 11.20 -30.42
N ALA A 696 14.07 11.63 -30.08
CA ALA A 696 14.94 12.38 -30.98
C ALA A 696 15.38 11.56 -32.21
N ALA A 697 15.52 10.25 -32.07
CA ALA A 697 15.95 9.34 -33.14
C ALA A 697 14.79 8.64 -33.87
N GLY A 698 13.54 8.85 -33.44
CA GLY A 698 12.38 8.17 -34.03
C GLY A 698 12.41 6.65 -33.86
N ARG A 699 12.94 6.17 -32.73
CA ARG A 699 13.10 4.74 -32.40
C ARG A 699 12.31 4.38 -31.14
N GLN A 700 12.12 3.08 -30.90
CA GLN A 700 11.63 2.61 -29.61
C GLN A 700 12.71 2.80 -28.52
N PRO A 701 12.31 3.08 -27.26
CA PRO A 701 13.22 3.08 -26.13
C PRO A 701 13.85 1.69 -25.90
N ALA A 702 15.11 1.66 -25.50
CA ALA A 702 15.77 0.44 -25.05
C ALA A 702 15.25 0.00 -23.68
N GLU A 703 15.16 -1.32 -23.48
CA GLU A 703 14.84 -1.89 -22.17
C GLU A 703 15.94 -1.58 -21.15
N ILE A 704 15.52 -1.32 -19.91
CA ILE A 704 16.42 -1.05 -18.79
C ILE A 704 16.29 -2.20 -17.80
N ASP A 705 17.42 -2.87 -17.51
CA ASP A 705 17.49 -3.87 -16.43
C ASP A 705 17.52 -3.15 -15.07
N TRP A 706 16.33 -2.91 -14.52
CA TRP A 706 16.15 -2.21 -13.25
C TRP A 706 16.83 -2.92 -12.09
N PHE A 707 16.64 -4.24 -11.96
CA PHE A 707 17.30 -5.02 -10.92
C PHE A 707 18.82 -4.86 -10.97
N ALA A 708 19.45 -4.97 -12.13
CA ALA A 708 20.91 -4.83 -12.20
C ALA A 708 21.39 -3.43 -11.78
N LEU A 709 20.60 -2.38 -12.04
CA LEU A 709 20.91 -1.03 -11.58
C LEU A 709 20.78 -0.90 -10.06
N GLU A 710 19.70 -1.42 -9.50
CA GLU A 710 19.36 -1.34 -8.07
C GLU A 710 20.26 -2.23 -7.21
N ASP A 711 20.54 -3.46 -7.65
CA ASP A 711 21.44 -4.38 -6.96
C ASP A 711 22.88 -3.84 -6.95
N ARG A 712 23.34 -3.21 -8.05
CA ARG A 712 24.62 -2.49 -8.05
C ARG A 712 24.63 -1.37 -7.02
N TRP A 713 23.53 -0.65 -6.84
CA TRP A 713 23.42 0.39 -5.80
C TRP A 713 23.44 -0.22 -4.39
N ALA A 714 22.77 -1.34 -4.18
CA ALA A 714 22.73 -2.04 -2.90
C ALA A 714 24.12 -2.55 -2.46
N HIS A 715 25.01 -2.85 -3.40
CA HIS A 715 26.40 -3.27 -3.13
C HIS A 715 27.39 -2.12 -2.95
N ARG A 716 26.97 -0.85 -3.05
CA ARG A 716 27.88 0.30 -2.84
C ARG A 716 28.09 0.58 -1.34
N HIS A 717 29.14 1.34 -1.04
CA HIS A 717 29.52 1.75 0.32
C HIS A 717 29.71 3.27 0.43
N ASP A 718 28.96 4.04 -0.36
CA ASP A 718 29.01 5.50 -0.31
C ASP A 718 28.51 6.02 1.04
N SER A 719 29.16 7.07 1.53
CA SER A 719 28.77 7.72 2.79
C SER A 719 27.66 8.75 2.55
N TYR A 720 26.60 8.68 3.36
CA TYR A 720 25.54 9.68 3.41
C TYR A 720 25.54 10.42 4.75
N PRO A 721 25.00 11.65 4.83
CA PRO A 721 24.93 12.41 6.07
C PRO A 721 24.12 11.70 7.17
N VAL A 722 24.67 11.66 8.39
CA VAL A 722 24.01 11.16 9.61
C VAL A 722 23.44 12.28 10.50
N LYS A 723 23.68 13.53 10.10
CA LYS A 723 23.20 14.75 10.76
C LYS A 723 22.36 15.53 9.78
N THR A 724 21.32 16.18 10.30
CA THR A 724 20.43 17.02 9.51
C THR A 724 21.14 18.27 8.99
N THR A 725 20.65 18.78 7.87
CA THR A 725 21.14 20.01 7.23
C THR A 725 19.97 20.81 6.67
N GLY A 726 20.13 22.13 6.60
CA GLY A 726 19.10 23.03 6.08
C GLY A 726 18.19 23.61 7.15
N ASP A 727 17.30 24.51 6.72
CA ASP A 727 16.26 25.14 7.53
C ASP A 727 14.92 24.71 6.95
N ILE A 728 14.19 23.87 7.70
CA ILE A 728 12.93 23.30 7.22
C ILE A 728 11.90 24.38 6.91
N HIS A 729 11.81 25.46 7.70
CA HIS A 729 10.83 26.50 7.45
C HIS A 729 11.16 27.28 6.17
N LYS A 730 12.44 27.52 5.89
CA LYS A 730 12.86 28.14 4.62
C LYS A 730 12.57 27.24 3.42
N LEU A 731 12.87 25.94 3.53
CA LEU A 731 12.62 24.97 2.46
C LEU A 731 11.13 24.74 2.21
N ALA A 732 10.32 24.66 3.26
CA ALA A 732 8.87 24.55 3.17
C ALA A 732 8.24 25.76 2.44
N ARG A 733 8.70 26.98 2.73
CA ARG A 733 8.31 28.17 1.95
C ARG A 733 8.76 28.07 0.49
N GLN A 734 9.98 27.63 0.24
CA GLN A 734 10.48 27.45 -1.12
C GLN A 734 9.63 26.45 -1.90
N VAL A 735 9.24 25.32 -1.30
CA VAL A 735 8.34 24.33 -1.90
C VAL A 735 6.99 24.97 -2.20
N ARG A 736 6.35 25.59 -1.21
CA ARG A 736 5.07 26.30 -1.38
C ARG A 736 5.13 27.30 -2.52
N ASP A 737 6.13 28.16 -2.56
CA ASP A 737 6.29 29.20 -3.58
C ASP A 737 6.56 28.61 -4.97
N THR A 738 7.41 27.57 -5.04
CA THR A 738 7.73 26.86 -6.29
C THR A 738 6.47 26.25 -6.88
N LEU A 739 5.68 25.55 -6.07
CA LEU A 739 4.43 24.94 -6.51
C LEU A 739 3.35 25.99 -6.78
N ALA A 740 3.21 27.04 -5.97
CA ALA A 740 2.24 28.10 -6.23
C ALA A 740 2.45 28.80 -7.59
N ALA A 741 3.71 28.96 -8.01
CA ALA A 741 4.07 29.60 -9.28
C ALA A 741 4.10 28.65 -10.49
N ASP A 742 4.09 27.34 -10.25
CA ASP A 742 4.25 26.33 -11.29
C ASP A 742 2.90 26.06 -12.01
N PRO A 743 2.84 26.26 -13.34
CA PRO A 743 1.61 26.11 -14.11
C PRO A 743 1.35 24.65 -14.53
N HIS A 744 2.04 23.68 -13.94
CA HIS A 744 2.03 22.29 -14.37
C HIS A 744 1.22 21.38 -13.43
N GLN A 745 0.60 21.96 -12.41
CA GLN A 745 -0.29 21.30 -11.45
C GLN A 745 -1.75 21.39 -11.87
N VAL A 746 -2.05 20.79 -13.02
CA VAL A 746 -3.40 20.74 -13.58
C VAL A 746 -3.65 19.38 -14.19
N THR A 747 -4.90 18.96 -14.29
CA THR A 747 -5.29 17.79 -15.05
C THR A 747 -6.11 18.24 -16.24
N LEU A 748 -5.80 17.72 -17.43
CA LEU A 748 -6.59 17.92 -18.64
C LEU A 748 -6.98 16.53 -19.16
N THR A 749 -8.28 16.28 -19.28
CA THR A 749 -8.82 15.04 -19.85
C THR A 749 -9.74 15.38 -21.00
N ALA A 750 -9.79 14.50 -22.00
CA ALA A 750 -10.84 14.54 -23.01
C ALA A 750 -11.48 13.18 -23.19
N SER A 751 -12.79 13.20 -23.41
CA SER A 751 -13.57 12.03 -23.79
C SER A 751 -14.48 12.39 -24.96
N ALA A 752 -14.85 11.39 -25.75
CA ALA A 752 -15.83 11.50 -26.80
C ALA A 752 -17.07 10.70 -26.42
N ASP A 753 -18.26 11.18 -26.77
CA ASP A 753 -19.51 10.43 -26.60
C ASP A 753 -19.56 9.17 -27.50
N ARG A 754 -18.85 9.20 -28.63
CA ARG A 754 -18.55 8.05 -29.49
C ARG A 754 -17.14 8.17 -30.06
N GLY A 755 -16.46 7.03 -30.23
CA GLY A 755 -15.11 7.02 -30.79
C GLY A 755 -15.07 7.22 -32.31
N SER A 756 -16.20 7.14 -33.02
CA SER A 756 -16.24 7.24 -34.49
C SER A 756 -17.00 8.47 -35.00
N VAL A 757 -16.40 9.23 -35.91
CA VAL A 757 -17.03 10.34 -36.63
C VAL A 757 -17.50 9.83 -38.00
N THR A 758 -18.81 9.80 -38.24
CA THR A 758 -19.41 9.36 -39.53
C THR A 758 -19.95 10.56 -40.33
N GLY A 759 -20.01 10.45 -41.66
CA GLY A 759 -20.61 11.48 -42.51
C GLY A 759 -22.05 11.78 -42.09
N GLY A 760 -22.30 13.03 -41.63
CA GLY A 760 -23.62 13.48 -41.19
C GLY A 760 -23.98 13.20 -39.71
N ARG A 761 -23.10 12.55 -38.93
CA ARG A 761 -23.26 12.44 -37.46
C ARG A 761 -21.99 12.90 -36.75
N PRO A 762 -21.96 14.13 -36.21
CA PRO A 762 -20.81 14.63 -35.49
C PRO A 762 -20.66 13.94 -34.14
N VAL A 763 -19.44 13.97 -33.61
CA VAL A 763 -19.08 13.48 -32.27
C VAL A 763 -18.98 14.65 -31.31
N THR A 764 -19.41 14.46 -30.06
CA THR A 764 -19.23 15.44 -28.99
C THR A 764 -17.98 15.08 -28.19
N VAL A 765 -16.95 15.90 -28.29
CA VAL A 765 -15.75 15.82 -27.43
C VAL A 765 -15.96 16.71 -26.21
N THR A 766 -15.89 16.12 -25.02
CA THR A 766 -15.87 16.86 -23.75
C THR A 766 -14.44 16.99 -23.26
N VAL A 767 -13.99 18.23 -23.06
CA VAL A 767 -12.67 18.56 -22.51
C VAL A 767 -12.87 19.08 -21.10
N SER A 768 -12.23 18.44 -20.12
CA SER A 768 -12.31 18.80 -18.70
C SER A 768 -10.95 19.20 -18.16
N PHE A 769 -10.89 20.37 -17.55
CA PHE A 769 -9.71 20.92 -16.89
C PHE A 769 -9.95 21.01 -15.38
N THR A 770 -9.05 20.43 -14.59
CA THR A 770 -9.08 20.48 -13.12
C THR A 770 -7.87 21.25 -12.61
N ASN A 771 -8.09 22.25 -11.76
CA ASN A 771 -7.01 22.94 -11.07
C ASN A 771 -6.50 22.10 -9.90
N ARG A 772 -5.31 21.49 -10.03
CA ARG A 772 -4.68 20.68 -8.98
C ARG A 772 -3.65 21.48 -8.16
N ASN A 773 -3.60 22.80 -8.33
CA ASN A 773 -2.76 23.68 -7.52
C ASN A 773 -3.53 24.16 -6.29
N GLY A 774 -3.17 23.67 -5.10
CA GLY A 774 -3.80 24.03 -3.83
C GLY A 774 -3.49 25.45 -3.34
N PHE A 775 -2.52 26.13 -3.94
CA PHE A 775 -2.01 27.42 -3.44
C PHE A 775 -2.61 28.64 -4.15
N GLY A 776 -3.41 28.45 -5.20
CA GLY A 776 -4.03 29.56 -5.91
C GLY A 776 -4.95 29.15 -7.06
N PRO A 777 -5.77 30.09 -7.57
CA PRO A 777 -6.67 29.82 -8.67
C PRO A 777 -5.93 29.68 -10.00
N ALA A 778 -6.53 28.94 -10.93
CA ALA A 778 -6.23 29.03 -12.35
C ALA A 778 -7.11 30.12 -12.97
N THR A 779 -6.53 31.09 -13.67
CA THR A 779 -7.27 32.21 -14.29
C THR A 779 -7.07 32.23 -15.80
N GLU A 780 -7.92 32.98 -16.50
CA GLU A 780 -7.85 33.13 -17.98
C GLU A 780 -7.87 31.77 -18.70
N LEU A 781 -8.62 30.80 -18.18
CA LEU A 781 -8.71 29.46 -18.76
C LEU A 781 -9.42 29.55 -20.12
N LYS A 782 -8.84 28.90 -21.12
CA LYS A 782 -9.44 28.64 -22.43
C LYS A 782 -9.14 27.21 -22.83
N LEU A 783 -10.19 26.49 -23.23
CA LEU A 783 -10.12 25.16 -23.80
C LEU A 783 -10.27 25.22 -25.32
N SER A 784 -9.55 24.36 -26.05
CA SER A 784 -9.69 24.19 -27.50
C SER A 784 -9.47 22.74 -27.92
N VAL A 785 -9.96 22.42 -29.11
CA VAL A 785 -9.73 21.15 -29.81
C VAL A 785 -9.12 21.50 -31.16
N ASP A 786 -7.93 20.98 -31.42
CA ASP A 786 -7.22 21.24 -32.67
C ASP A 786 -7.55 20.09 -33.62
N ALA A 787 -8.60 20.27 -34.43
CA ALA A 787 -9.02 19.24 -35.37
C ALA A 787 -7.95 19.00 -36.44
N PRO A 788 -7.54 17.74 -36.69
CA PRO A 788 -6.62 17.42 -37.77
C PRO A 788 -7.28 17.62 -39.14
N GLU A 789 -6.47 17.57 -40.21
CA GLU A 789 -6.97 17.62 -41.59
C GLU A 789 -8.05 16.55 -41.82
N GLY A 790 -9.12 16.92 -42.52
CA GLY A 790 -10.32 16.09 -42.71
C GLY A 790 -11.36 16.16 -41.59
N MET A 791 -11.10 16.88 -40.49
CA MET A 791 -12.07 17.14 -39.42
C MET A 791 -12.22 18.64 -39.11
N THR A 792 -13.38 19.04 -38.58
CA THR A 792 -13.60 20.37 -37.97
C THR A 792 -14.11 20.21 -36.55
N ALA A 793 -13.68 21.08 -35.64
CA ALA A 793 -14.15 21.12 -34.26
C ALA A 793 -14.78 22.50 -33.95
N GLU A 794 -16.04 22.52 -33.56
CA GLU A 794 -16.79 23.73 -33.21
C GLU A 794 -17.22 23.68 -31.74
N PRO A 795 -16.99 24.74 -30.94
CA PRO A 795 -17.41 24.75 -29.54
C PRO A 795 -18.94 24.75 -29.41
N VAL A 796 -19.46 23.93 -28.49
CA VAL A 796 -20.87 23.88 -28.11
C VAL A 796 -21.01 24.59 -26.76
N GLY A 797 -21.00 25.93 -26.81
CA GLY A 797 -21.10 26.78 -25.62
C GLY A 797 -19.78 27.44 -25.20
N THR A 798 -19.67 27.77 -23.91
CA THR A 798 -18.53 28.51 -23.36
C THR A 798 -17.30 27.62 -23.24
N THR A 799 -16.17 28.08 -23.77
CA THR A 799 -14.87 27.39 -23.68
C THR A 799 -13.88 28.07 -22.74
N THR A 800 -14.30 29.13 -22.06
CA THR A 800 -13.44 29.95 -21.21
C THR A 800 -13.98 30.11 -19.80
N ALA A 801 -13.10 30.12 -18.81
CA ALA A 801 -13.43 30.47 -17.43
C ALA A 801 -12.50 31.58 -16.92
N ALA A 802 -13.07 32.59 -16.26
CA ALA A 802 -12.28 33.72 -15.75
C ALA A 802 -11.35 33.29 -14.61
N SER A 803 -11.84 32.43 -13.71
CA SER A 803 -11.13 31.89 -12.56
C SER A 803 -11.71 30.53 -12.19
N LEU A 804 -10.85 29.64 -11.72
CA LEU A 804 -11.17 28.32 -11.20
C LEU A 804 -10.40 28.13 -9.88
N ALA A 805 -11.10 27.93 -8.78
CA ALA A 805 -10.50 27.74 -7.47
C ALA A 805 -9.70 26.43 -7.41
N PRO A 806 -8.83 26.24 -6.40
CA PRO A 806 -8.20 24.95 -6.15
C PRO A 806 -9.21 23.80 -6.07
N GLY A 807 -8.93 22.69 -6.76
CA GLY A 807 -9.77 21.49 -6.79
C GLY A 807 -10.97 21.57 -7.75
N GLU A 808 -11.37 22.76 -8.20
CA GLU A 808 -12.49 22.91 -9.12
C GLU A 808 -12.17 22.39 -10.53
N THR A 809 -13.21 21.95 -11.22
CA THR A 809 -13.15 21.46 -12.61
C THR A 809 -14.06 22.30 -13.50
N PHE A 810 -13.53 22.67 -14.68
CA PHE A 810 -14.29 23.30 -15.75
C PHE A 810 -14.30 22.40 -16.99
N SER A 811 -15.48 22.19 -17.57
CA SER A 811 -15.64 21.38 -18.78
C SER A 811 -16.25 22.18 -19.92
N ALA A 812 -15.71 21.98 -21.12
CA ALA A 812 -16.26 22.53 -22.36
C ALA A 812 -16.50 21.40 -23.37
N THR A 813 -17.49 21.57 -24.24
CA THR A 813 -17.82 20.57 -25.26
C THR A 813 -17.58 21.12 -26.66
N PHE A 814 -17.15 20.24 -27.55
CA PHE A 814 -16.82 20.56 -28.94
C PHE A 814 -17.49 19.53 -29.85
N ARG A 815 -18.16 20.01 -30.88
CA ARG A 815 -18.74 19.20 -31.94
C ARG A 815 -17.68 18.97 -33.01
N VAL A 816 -17.26 17.71 -33.18
CA VAL A 816 -16.30 17.30 -34.20
C VAL A 816 -17.02 16.68 -35.38
N THR A 817 -16.77 17.18 -36.59
CA THR A 817 -17.40 16.74 -37.84
C THR A 817 -16.34 16.33 -38.86
N LEU A 818 -16.64 15.31 -39.68
CA LEU A 818 -15.79 14.88 -40.80
C LEU A 818 -16.11 15.71 -42.05
N THR A 819 -15.11 16.32 -42.70
CA THR A 819 -15.34 17.31 -43.79
C THR A 819 -14.95 16.84 -45.21
N ALA A 820 -14.05 15.87 -45.36
CA ALA A 820 -13.82 14.98 -46.53
C ALA A 820 -12.60 14.07 -46.20
N ALA A 821 -12.43 12.95 -46.93
CA ALA A 821 -11.53 11.82 -46.64
C ALA A 821 -10.35 12.14 -45.71
N ALA A 822 -10.45 11.71 -44.45
CA ALA A 822 -9.37 11.85 -43.49
C ALA A 822 -8.14 11.05 -43.95
N ASP A 823 -6.96 11.65 -43.88
CA ASP A 823 -5.69 11.00 -44.26
C ASP A 823 -5.35 9.81 -43.35
N ALA A 824 -5.79 9.86 -42.09
CA ALA A 824 -5.64 8.80 -41.10
C ALA A 824 -7.00 8.24 -40.68
N LEU A 825 -7.11 6.91 -40.65
CA LEU A 825 -8.33 6.20 -40.26
C LEU A 825 -8.64 6.34 -38.76
N ILE A 826 -7.60 6.39 -37.94
CA ILE A 826 -7.66 6.67 -36.50
C ILE A 826 -6.79 7.90 -36.25
N SER A 827 -7.43 9.01 -35.88
CA SER A 827 -6.79 10.28 -35.57
C SER A 827 -6.66 10.48 -34.06
N ARG A 828 -5.48 10.89 -33.61
CA ARG A 828 -5.30 11.46 -32.28
C ARG A 828 -5.56 12.96 -32.38
N VAL A 829 -6.67 13.42 -31.81
CA VAL A 829 -7.08 14.82 -31.83
C VAL A 829 -6.53 15.52 -30.59
N PRO A 830 -5.62 16.49 -30.74
CA PRO A 830 -5.13 17.29 -29.63
C PRO A 830 -6.23 18.14 -29.01
N VAL A 831 -6.32 18.10 -27.68
CA VAL A 831 -7.10 19.05 -26.90
C VAL A 831 -6.16 19.87 -26.05
N ASN A 832 -6.39 21.17 -26.00
CA ASN A 832 -5.49 22.11 -25.38
C ASN A 832 -6.20 22.94 -24.32
N ALA A 833 -5.47 23.28 -23.27
CA ALA A 833 -5.85 24.30 -22.31
C ALA A 833 -4.75 25.37 -22.25
N SER A 834 -5.14 26.64 -22.28
CA SER A 834 -4.26 27.76 -21.92
C SER A 834 -4.83 28.47 -20.71
N PHE A 835 -4.00 28.83 -19.73
CA PHE A 835 -4.43 29.43 -18.47
C PHE A 835 -3.27 30.19 -17.81
N ARG A 836 -3.53 30.78 -16.64
CA ARG A 836 -2.51 31.35 -15.77
C ARG A 836 -2.61 30.80 -14.36
N THR A 837 -1.47 30.60 -13.72
CA THR A 837 -1.34 30.18 -12.32
C THR A 837 -0.16 30.90 -11.70
N GLY A 838 -0.35 31.50 -10.51
CA GLY A 838 0.74 32.20 -9.81
C GLY A 838 1.43 33.31 -10.63
N GLY A 839 0.73 33.90 -11.60
CA GLY A 839 1.30 34.88 -12.54
C GLY A 839 2.03 34.29 -13.75
N SER A 840 2.28 32.98 -13.79
CA SER A 840 2.87 32.26 -14.93
C SER A 840 1.80 31.87 -15.96
N ARG A 841 2.16 31.84 -17.25
CA ARG A 841 1.30 31.26 -18.29
C ARG A 841 1.47 29.75 -18.33
N GLY A 842 0.36 29.03 -18.35
CA GLY A 842 0.30 27.58 -18.42
C GLY A 842 -0.31 27.07 -19.71
N SER A 843 0.09 25.86 -20.08
CA SER A 843 -0.58 25.05 -21.09
C SER A 843 -0.64 23.60 -20.65
N ALA A 844 -1.72 22.93 -21.05
CA ALA A 844 -1.87 21.49 -20.92
C ALA A 844 -2.38 20.91 -22.23
N LEU A 845 -1.93 19.69 -22.53
CA LEU A 845 -2.26 18.94 -23.73
C LEU A 845 -2.79 17.58 -23.27
N ALA A 846 -3.88 17.15 -23.88
CA ALA A 846 -4.36 15.78 -23.83
C ALA A 846 -4.77 15.36 -25.25
N MET A 847 -5.03 14.07 -25.43
CA MET A 847 -5.42 13.51 -26.71
C MET A 847 -6.75 12.78 -26.55
N VAL A 848 -7.63 12.92 -27.54
CA VAL A 848 -8.78 12.05 -27.71
C VAL A 848 -8.62 11.31 -29.04
N ARG A 849 -8.84 10.00 -29.05
CA ARG A 849 -8.81 9.21 -30.29
C ARG A 849 -10.18 9.27 -30.93
N LEU A 850 -10.19 9.58 -32.23
CA LEU A 850 -11.38 9.54 -33.08
C LEU A 850 -11.08 8.72 -34.32
N MET A 851 -11.99 7.84 -34.67
CA MET A 851 -11.96 7.02 -35.88
C MET A 851 -12.84 7.65 -36.95
N ALA A 852 -12.38 7.66 -38.20
CA ALA A 852 -13.23 8.00 -39.33
C ALA A 852 -14.13 6.80 -39.69
N GLY A 853 -15.43 6.91 -39.46
CA GLY A 853 -16.41 5.88 -39.78
C GLY A 853 -16.82 5.93 -41.25
N THR A 854 -15.92 5.52 -42.15
CA THR A 854 -16.12 5.55 -43.60
C THR A 854 -16.81 4.31 -44.16
N GLY A 855 -17.07 3.29 -43.33
CA GLY A 855 -17.51 1.98 -43.77
C GLY A 855 -16.35 1.16 -44.37
N VAL A 856 -16.69 0.03 -44.99
CA VAL A 856 -15.74 -0.85 -45.68
C VAL A 856 -16.20 -1.06 -47.12
N THR A 857 -15.28 -1.44 -47.99
CA THR A 857 -15.50 -1.66 -49.42
C THR A 857 -15.14 -3.08 -49.82
N ASP A 858 -15.69 -3.55 -50.95
CA ASP A 858 -15.37 -4.87 -51.50
C ASP A 858 -13.84 -5.07 -51.63
N PRO A 859 -13.31 -6.26 -51.27
CA PRO A 859 -14.02 -7.50 -50.96
C PRO A 859 -14.45 -7.67 -49.49
N TYR A 860 -14.30 -6.64 -48.65
CA TYR A 860 -14.62 -6.72 -47.23
C TYR A 860 -16.11 -6.50 -46.96
N ARG A 861 -16.65 -7.31 -46.04
CA ARG A 861 -17.97 -7.15 -45.42
C ARG A 861 -17.78 -6.78 -43.95
N SER A 862 -18.82 -6.23 -43.33
CA SER A 862 -18.80 -5.97 -41.89
C SER A 862 -20.06 -6.48 -41.19
N ALA A 863 -19.91 -6.83 -39.92
CA ALA A 863 -21.02 -7.23 -39.06
C ALA A 863 -20.83 -6.66 -37.66
N SER A 864 -21.94 -6.20 -37.08
CA SER A 864 -21.96 -5.50 -35.80
C SER A 864 -22.86 -6.23 -34.82
N LEU A 865 -22.26 -6.80 -33.78
CA LEU A 865 -22.94 -7.49 -32.68
C LEU A 865 -22.70 -6.77 -31.35
N ASN A 866 -22.10 -5.58 -31.41
CA ASN A 866 -21.73 -4.74 -30.26
C ASN A 866 -21.88 -3.23 -30.57
N ASP A 867 -22.79 -2.86 -31.48
CA ASP A 867 -22.97 -1.48 -31.97
C ASP A 867 -21.69 -0.90 -32.61
N ALA A 868 -20.86 -1.73 -33.23
CA ALA A 868 -19.65 -1.31 -33.92
C ALA A 868 -19.88 -0.40 -35.14
N VAL A 869 -18.94 0.52 -35.33
CA VAL A 869 -18.75 1.37 -36.50
C VAL A 869 -17.43 0.99 -37.17
N PHE A 870 -17.45 0.93 -38.50
CA PHE A 870 -16.34 0.45 -39.31
C PHE A 870 -15.76 1.56 -40.18
N GLY A 871 -14.49 1.42 -40.50
CA GLY A 871 -13.79 2.34 -41.37
C GLY A 871 -12.65 1.64 -42.09
N GLN A 872 -12.36 2.14 -43.28
CA GLN A 872 -11.30 1.66 -44.15
C GLN A 872 -10.59 2.85 -44.80
N SER A 873 -9.26 2.77 -44.91
CA SER A 873 -8.43 3.65 -45.73
C SER A 873 -7.29 2.84 -46.35
N GLY A 874 -7.35 2.62 -47.67
CA GLY A 874 -6.47 1.65 -48.33
C GLY A 874 -6.62 0.24 -47.73
N ASP A 875 -5.51 -0.33 -47.28
CA ASP A 875 -5.45 -1.64 -46.61
C ASP A 875 -5.61 -1.54 -45.08
N ALA A 876 -5.66 -0.33 -44.52
CA ALA A 876 -5.92 -0.13 -43.10
C ALA A 876 -7.41 -0.26 -42.80
N LEU A 877 -7.72 -1.01 -41.74
CA LEU A 877 -9.05 -1.22 -41.21
C LEU A 877 -9.12 -0.74 -39.76
N ALA A 878 -10.29 -0.27 -39.34
CA ALA A 878 -10.53 0.09 -37.96
C ALA A 878 -11.95 -0.27 -37.55
N ILE A 879 -12.11 -0.61 -36.28
CA ILE A 879 -13.38 -0.94 -35.67
C ILE A 879 -13.49 -0.19 -34.36
N GLU A 880 -14.53 0.62 -34.23
CA GLU A 880 -14.95 1.21 -32.95
C GLU A 880 -16.18 0.46 -32.49
N GLY A 881 -16.23 0.00 -31.24
CA GLY A 881 -17.35 -0.81 -30.78
C GLY A 881 -17.43 -0.93 -29.27
N ALA A 882 -18.60 -1.34 -28.77
CA ALA A 882 -18.83 -1.68 -27.38
C ALA A 882 -18.58 -3.19 -27.16
N GLY A 883 -19.32 -3.79 -26.24
CA GLY A 883 -19.28 -5.22 -25.95
C GLY A 883 -18.95 -5.45 -24.49
N ALA A 884 -19.87 -6.11 -23.78
CA ALA A 884 -19.67 -6.53 -22.40
C ALA A 884 -18.63 -7.63 -22.30
N ASP A 885 -18.65 -8.60 -23.22
CA ASP A 885 -17.72 -9.73 -23.25
C ASP A 885 -17.71 -10.49 -24.59
N LEU A 886 -16.74 -11.40 -24.75
CA LEU A 886 -16.64 -12.41 -25.80
C LEU A 886 -16.19 -13.75 -25.20
N TRP A 887 -17.05 -14.35 -24.38
CA TRP A 887 -16.79 -15.61 -23.69
C TRP A 887 -18.09 -16.34 -23.36
N GLY A 888 -18.07 -17.67 -23.35
CA GLY A 888 -19.24 -18.49 -23.10
C GLY A 888 -20.39 -18.14 -24.06
N GLY A 889 -21.58 -17.86 -23.50
CA GLY A 889 -22.76 -17.49 -24.28
C GLY A 889 -22.78 -16.04 -24.80
N THR A 890 -21.82 -15.21 -24.43
CA THR A 890 -21.78 -13.79 -24.81
C THR A 890 -20.91 -13.60 -26.05
N ASN A 891 -21.52 -13.14 -27.15
CA ASN A 891 -20.87 -12.94 -28.45
C ASN A 891 -21.00 -11.49 -28.94
N GLU A 892 -20.44 -10.55 -28.17
CA GLU A 892 -20.54 -9.12 -28.49
C GLU A 892 -19.24 -8.62 -29.11
N PHE A 893 -19.16 -8.64 -30.44
CA PHE A 893 -18.02 -8.16 -31.21
C PHE A 893 -18.43 -7.44 -32.50
N GLY A 894 -17.52 -6.63 -33.03
CA GLY A 894 -17.61 -6.06 -34.36
C GLY A 894 -16.54 -6.68 -35.24
N THR A 895 -16.86 -7.01 -36.49
CA THR A 895 -15.91 -7.65 -37.41
C THR A 895 -15.95 -7.05 -38.81
N VAL A 896 -14.77 -7.00 -39.44
CA VAL A 896 -14.59 -6.76 -40.88
C VAL A 896 -13.98 -8.03 -41.47
N TYR A 897 -14.70 -8.68 -42.37
CA TYR A 897 -14.39 -10.05 -42.80
C TYR A 897 -14.51 -10.25 -44.31
N ARG A 898 -13.86 -11.31 -44.80
CA ARG A 898 -14.04 -11.84 -46.16
C ARG A 898 -14.88 -13.10 -46.08
N ALA A 899 -16.00 -13.10 -46.79
CA ALA A 899 -16.93 -14.23 -46.78
C ALA A 899 -16.33 -15.46 -47.48
N ALA A 900 -16.48 -16.65 -46.90
CA ALA A 900 -16.04 -17.94 -47.44
C ALA A 900 -14.56 -17.97 -47.90
N ALA A 901 -13.69 -17.18 -47.27
CA ALA A 901 -12.30 -16.99 -47.68
C ALA A 901 -11.30 -17.91 -46.96
N PHE A 902 -11.72 -18.61 -45.90
CA PHE A 902 -10.84 -19.48 -45.11
C PHE A 902 -11.13 -20.95 -45.35
N GLY A 903 -10.37 -21.57 -46.23
CA GLY A 903 -10.50 -22.98 -46.59
C GLY A 903 -9.75 -23.92 -45.65
N SER A 904 -9.89 -25.22 -45.86
CA SER A 904 -9.24 -26.28 -45.06
C SER A 904 -7.70 -26.30 -45.14
N ALA A 905 -7.09 -25.52 -46.03
CA ALA A 905 -5.65 -25.29 -46.09
C ALA A 905 -5.40 -23.79 -46.38
N SER A 906 -5.53 -22.96 -45.35
CA SER A 906 -5.43 -21.49 -45.47
C SER A 906 -4.68 -20.88 -44.30
N SER A 907 -4.07 -19.73 -44.52
CA SER A 907 -3.41 -18.94 -43.47
C SER A 907 -3.89 -17.50 -43.54
N ALA A 908 -4.25 -16.93 -42.39
CA ALA A 908 -4.62 -15.53 -42.25
C ALA A 908 -3.62 -14.79 -41.36
N THR A 909 -3.24 -13.59 -41.75
CA THR A 909 -2.34 -12.72 -40.97
C THR A 909 -2.94 -11.34 -40.80
N VAL A 910 -2.64 -10.67 -39.69
CA VAL A 910 -2.95 -9.25 -39.49
C VAL A 910 -1.93 -8.63 -38.56
N ARG A 911 -1.65 -7.34 -38.73
CA ARG A 911 -1.02 -6.50 -37.72
C ARG A 911 -2.08 -5.71 -36.98
N VAL A 912 -2.30 -6.02 -35.70
CA VAL A 912 -3.09 -5.15 -34.82
C VAL A 912 -2.22 -3.94 -34.50
N THR A 913 -2.55 -2.77 -35.03
CA THR A 913 -1.70 -1.57 -34.89
C THR A 913 -1.95 -0.84 -33.59
N THR A 914 -3.21 -0.77 -33.15
CA THR A 914 -3.62 -0.11 -31.90
C THR A 914 -4.85 -0.79 -31.33
N GLN A 915 -5.00 -0.70 -30.01
CA GLN A 915 -6.19 -1.14 -29.28
C GLN A 915 -6.41 -0.21 -28.07
N ASP A 916 -7.67 0.19 -27.83
CA ASP A 916 -8.07 0.84 -26.59
C ASP A 916 -8.15 -0.18 -25.45
N SER A 917 -7.54 0.15 -24.30
CA SER A 917 -7.63 -0.68 -23.09
C SER A 917 -8.92 -0.39 -22.33
N THR A 918 -10.04 -0.91 -22.83
CA THR A 918 -11.36 -0.80 -22.20
C THR A 918 -11.59 -1.80 -21.05
N GLY A 919 -10.67 -2.74 -20.88
CA GLY A 919 -10.60 -3.72 -19.80
C GLY A 919 -9.46 -4.72 -20.05
N PRO A 920 -9.03 -5.51 -19.04
CA PRO A 920 -7.93 -6.48 -19.19
C PRO A 920 -8.16 -7.50 -20.31
N TRP A 921 -9.42 -7.82 -20.58
CA TRP A 921 -9.87 -8.79 -21.57
C TRP A 921 -10.44 -8.17 -22.85
N ALA A 922 -10.27 -6.86 -23.07
CA ALA A 922 -10.56 -6.27 -24.38
C ALA A 922 -9.78 -7.05 -25.45
N ARG A 923 -10.40 -7.34 -26.60
CA ARG A 923 -9.77 -8.19 -27.63
C ARG A 923 -9.77 -7.48 -28.96
N ALA A 924 -8.65 -7.61 -29.67
CA ALA A 924 -8.53 -7.25 -31.07
C ALA A 924 -7.67 -8.30 -31.79
N GLY A 925 -8.10 -8.77 -32.96
CA GLY A 925 -7.33 -9.76 -33.71
C GLY A 925 -8.10 -10.40 -34.85
N LEU A 926 -7.86 -11.69 -35.09
CA LEU A 926 -8.51 -12.52 -36.12
C LEU A 926 -9.68 -13.30 -35.54
N ILE A 927 -10.78 -13.41 -36.28
CA ILE A 927 -11.93 -14.26 -35.93
C ILE A 927 -12.40 -15.06 -37.14
N VAL A 928 -12.76 -16.31 -36.91
CA VAL A 928 -13.26 -17.26 -37.91
C VAL A 928 -14.58 -17.85 -37.41
N ARG A 929 -15.57 -17.95 -38.30
CA ARG A 929 -16.83 -18.66 -38.06
C ARG A 929 -17.44 -19.11 -39.39
N ASN A 930 -18.33 -20.11 -39.37
CA ASN A 930 -19.09 -20.48 -40.58
C ASN A 930 -19.87 -19.28 -41.16
N ASP A 931 -20.50 -18.46 -40.32
CA ASP A 931 -21.11 -17.19 -40.70
C ASP A 931 -20.80 -16.12 -39.64
N LEU A 932 -20.00 -15.12 -39.99
CA LEU A 932 -19.64 -14.03 -39.06
C LEU A 932 -20.70 -12.92 -38.97
N SER A 933 -21.76 -12.98 -39.78
CA SER A 933 -22.77 -11.92 -39.87
C SER A 933 -23.86 -11.96 -38.81
N THR A 934 -23.94 -13.04 -38.05
CA THR A 934 -25.06 -13.31 -37.13
C THR A 934 -24.61 -13.97 -35.83
N ASN A 935 -25.40 -13.77 -34.77
CA ASN A 935 -25.33 -14.53 -33.51
C ASN A 935 -26.31 -15.72 -33.47
N GLY A 936 -27.03 -15.94 -34.58
CA GLY A 936 -28.00 -17.01 -34.79
C GLY A 936 -29.37 -16.75 -34.17
N ASP A 937 -30.40 -16.68 -35.02
CA ASP A 937 -31.80 -17.01 -34.68
C ASP A 937 -32.27 -18.27 -35.45
N ASP A 938 -31.38 -18.83 -36.27
CA ASP A 938 -31.70 -19.86 -37.23
C ASP A 938 -31.90 -21.20 -36.53
N SER A 939 -33.09 -21.77 -36.73
CA SER A 939 -33.56 -23.02 -36.16
C SER A 939 -32.73 -24.27 -36.48
N ASN A 940 -31.60 -24.12 -37.19
CA ASN A 940 -30.67 -25.19 -37.58
C ASN A 940 -29.25 -25.08 -36.98
N GLY A 941 -28.85 -23.97 -36.33
CA GLY A 941 -27.58 -23.86 -35.58
C GLY A 941 -26.26 -23.89 -36.40
N ASP A 942 -26.29 -24.19 -37.70
CA ASP A 942 -25.10 -24.42 -38.53
C ASP A 942 -24.21 -23.17 -38.74
N GLY A 943 -24.79 -21.96 -38.71
CA GLY A 943 -24.04 -20.70 -38.87
C GLY A 943 -23.14 -20.37 -37.68
N GLN A 944 -23.38 -21.00 -36.52
CA GLN A 944 -22.71 -20.68 -35.28
C GLN A 944 -21.44 -21.49 -35.00
N ALA A 945 -21.26 -22.58 -35.74
CA ALA A 945 -20.18 -23.55 -35.57
C ALA A 945 -18.86 -23.10 -36.24
N GLY A 946 -17.79 -23.86 -35.97
CA GLY A 946 -16.46 -23.61 -36.52
C GLY A 946 -15.82 -22.33 -35.99
N TYR A 947 -16.10 -21.97 -34.74
CA TYR A 947 -15.85 -20.65 -34.17
C TYR A 947 -14.50 -20.58 -33.46
N VAL A 948 -13.61 -19.71 -33.92
CA VAL A 948 -12.24 -19.51 -33.38
C VAL A 948 -11.89 -18.03 -33.39
N ASN A 949 -11.20 -17.53 -32.36
CA ASN A 949 -10.51 -16.26 -32.44
C ASN A 949 -9.04 -16.37 -32.00
N LEU A 950 -8.21 -15.49 -32.55
CA LEU A 950 -6.85 -15.24 -32.10
C LEU A 950 -6.71 -13.74 -31.89
N ALA A 951 -6.47 -13.31 -30.65
CA ALA A 951 -6.48 -11.91 -30.28
C ALA A 951 -5.30 -11.51 -29.41
N VAL A 952 -4.96 -10.22 -29.44
CA VAL A 952 -4.17 -9.59 -28.40
C VAL A 952 -5.10 -8.95 -27.37
N THR A 953 -4.63 -8.89 -26.12
CA THR A 953 -5.32 -8.29 -24.98
C THR A 953 -4.44 -7.24 -24.30
N PRO A 954 -5.01 -6.24 -23.62
CA PRO A 954 -4.22 -5.23 -22.91
C PRO A 954 -3.38 -5.78 -21.75
N SER A 955 -3.76 -6.91 -21.15
CA SER A 955 -3.13 -7.40 -19.91
C SER A 955 -2.85 -8.91 -19.86
N ASN A 956 -3.30 -9.70 -20.83
CA ASN A 956 -3.19 -11.17 -20.81
C ASN A 956 -2.40 -11.74 -22.00
N GLY A 957 -1.67 -10.89 -22.73
CA GLY A 957 -0.91 -11.31 -23.91
C GLY A 957 -1.81 -11.70 -25.08
N CYS A 958 -1.35 -12.67 -25.88
CA CYS A 958 -2.10 -13.20 -27.02
C CYS A 958 -2.92 -14.43 -26.60
N ALA A 959 -4.18 -14.49 -27.05
CA ALA A 959 -5.16 -15.49 -26.68
C ALA A 959 -5.75 -16.16 -27.92
N LEU A 960 -5.75 -17.49 -27.95
CA LEU A 960 -6.47 -18.32 -28.92
C LEU A 960 -7.69 -18.92 -28.20
N SER A 961 -8.91 -18.55 -28.58
CA SER A 961 -10.14 -19.13 -28.03
C SER A 961 -10.96 -19.84 -29.11
N TRP A 962 -11.65 -20.91 -28.74
CA TRP A 962 -12.51 -21.65 -29.67
C TRP A 962 -13.70 -22.31 -28.97
N ASP A 963 -14.68 -22.65 -29.79
CA ASP A 963 -15.88 -23.42 -29.44
C ASP A 963 -15.63 -24.88 -29.79
N SER A 964 -15.38 -25.70 -28.78
CA SER A 964 -15.01 -27.11 -28.98
C SER A 964 -16.18 -27.98 -29.44
N GLU A 965 -17.42 -27.59 -29.12
CA GLU A 965 -18.63 -28.38 -29.36
C GLU A 965 -19.44 -27.91 -30.57
N GLY A 966 -19.16 -26.72 -31.10
CA GLY A 966 -19.87 -26.12 -32.24
C GLY A 966 -21.23 -25.52 -31.85
N ASN A 967 -21.43 -25.17 -30.57
CA ASN A 967 -22.69 -24.64 -30.03
C ASN A 967 -22.78 -23.10 -30.04
N GLY A 968 -21.78 -22.43 -30.62
CA GLY A 968 -21.64 -20.99 -30.70
C GLY A 968 -21.01 -20.34 -29.47
N ARG A 969 -20.40 -21.10 -28.56
CA ARG A 969 -19.87 -20.59 -27.28
C ARG A 969 -18.40 -20.91 -27.13
N PHE A 970 -17.58 -19.91 -26.81
CA PHE A 970 -16.20 -20.17 -26.43
C PHE A 970 -16.15 -20.87 -25.07
N ASP A 971 -15.55 -22.05 -25.04
CA ASP A 971 -15.37 -22.90 -23.86
C ASP A 971 -13.89 -23.22 -23.60
N SER A 972 -13.02 -22.87 -24.55
CA SER A 972 -11.61 -23.23 -24.55
C SER A 972 -10.73 -22.02 -24.88
N ILE A 973 -9.56 -21.92 -24.23
CA ILE A 973 -8.60 -20.84 -24.42
C ILE A 973 -7.16 -21.30 -24.15
N GLU A 974 -6.22 -20.83 -24.96
CA GLU A 974 -4.77 -20.90 -24.71
C GLU A 974 -4.16 -19.50 -24.80
N LEU A 975 -3.17 -19.21 -23.94
CA LEU A 975 -2.53 -17.89 -23.81
C LEU A 975 -1.03 -18.02 -24.04
N ALA A 976 -0.41 -16.99 -24.65
CA ALA A 976 1.04 -16.90 -24.73
C ALA A 976 1.56 -15.46 -24.67
N GLY A 977 2.73 -15.33 -24.03
CA GLY A 977 3.51 -14.10 -23.93
C GLY A 977 2.83 -12.97 -23.14
N SER A 978 3.46 -11.80 -23.17
CA SER A 978 2.99 -10.55 -22.56
C SER A 978 2.85 -9.40 -23.58
N ALA A 979 2.84 -9.75 -24.88
CA ALA A 979 2.77 -8.78 -25.97
C ALA A 979 1.44 -8.01 -25.97
N THR A 980 1.50 -6.70 -26.25
CA THR A 980 0.34 -5.82 -26.46
C THR A 980 0.45 -5.17 -27.84
N ALA A 981 -0.62 -4.54 -28.34
CA ALA A 981 -0.58 -3.86 -29.64
C ALA A 981 0.49 -2.73 -29.64
N PRO A 982 1.32 -2.60 -30.70
CA PRO A 982 1.21 -3.29 -31.98
C PRO A 982 1.76 -4.73 -31.97
N VAL A 983 1.02 -5.66 -32.58
CA VAL A 983 1.43 -7.08 -32.68
C VAL A 983 0.92 -7.71 -33.97
N HIS A 984 1.69 -8.63 -34.54
CA HIS A 984 1.29 -9.47 -35.66
C HIS A 984 0.67 -10.77 -35.16
N LEU A 985 -0.46 -11.16 -35.75
CA LEU A 985 -1.17 -12.40 -35.47
C LEU A 985 -1.26 -13.24 -36.73
N ARG A 986 -1.08 -14.56 -36.60
CA ARG A 986 -1.24 -15.54 -37.68
C ARG A 986 -2.10 -16.70 -37.22
N LEU A 987 -3.13 -17.00 -38.01
CA LEU A 987 -4.00 -18.16 -37.80
C LEU A 987 -3.92 -19.07 -39.03
N THR A 988 -3.39 -20.28 -38.84
CA THR A 988 -3.21 -21.27 -39.91
C THR A 988 -4.17 -22.44 -39.73
N ARG A 989 -4.95 -22.78 -40.76
CA ARG A 989 -5.86 -23.94 -40.79
C ARG A 989 -5.28 -25.06 -41.64
N SER A 990 -5.31 -26.28 -41.09
CA SER A 990 -4.96 -27.53 -41.77
C SER A 990 -5.99 -28.59 -41.40
N GLY A 991 -6.94 -28.85 -42.30
CA GLY A 991 -8.13 -29.66 -42.03
C GLY A 991 -9.00 -29.00 -40.95
N ASP A 992 -9.24 -29.74 -39.87
CA ASP A 992 -10.04 -29.30 -38.72
C ASP A 992 -9.20 -28.65 -37.62
N THR A 993 -7.90 -28.44 -37.85
CA THR A 993 -6.95 -27.91 -36.87
C THR A 993 -6.53 -26.48 -37.21
N TYR A 994 -6.57 -25.60 -36.21
CA TYR A 994 -6.24 -24.18 -36.30
C TYR A 994 -5.07 -23.89 -35.37
N THR A 995 -3.98 -23.33 -35.89
CA THR A 995 -2.81 -22.96 -35.08
C THR A 995 -2.68 -21.44 -35.04
N GLY A 996 -2.71 -20.90 -33.81
CA GLY A 996 -2.56 -19.48 -33.55
C GLY A 996 -1.14 -19.12 -33.15
N GLU A 997 -0.60 -18.04 -33.72
CA GLU A 997 0.75 -17.55 -33.46
C GLU A 997 0.76 -16.02 -33.36
N CYS A 998 1.67 -15.47 -32.54
CA CYS A 998 1.86 -14.03 -32.40
C CYS A 998 3.32 -13.62 -32.55
N SER A 999 3.57 -12.37 -32.95
CA SER A 999 4.91 -11.83 -33.19
C SER A 999 4.95 -10.32 -32.98
N THR A 1000 5.95 -9.82 -32.25
CA THR A 1000 6.15 -8.37 -32.00
C THR A 1000 6.97 -7.68 -33.10
N ASP A 1001 7.73 -8.44 -33.89
CA ASP A 1001 8.61 -7.95 -34.95
C ASP A 1001 8.16 -8.38 -36.37
N GLY A 1002 7.14 -9.25 -36.46
CA GLY A 1002 6.65 -9.85 -37.70
C GLY A 1002 7.55 -10.96 -38.27
N VAL A 1003 8.66 -11.27 -37.59
CA VAL A 1003 9.69 -12.22 -38.05
C VAL A 1003 9.76 -13.44 -37.14
N THR A 1004 9.78 -13.21 -35.83
CA THR A 1004 9.87 -14.23 -34.80
C THR A 1004 8.47 -14.54 -34.29
N TRP A 1005 8.00 -15.76 -34.55
CA TRP A 1005 6.63 -16.19 -34.23
C TRP A 1005 6.63 -17.10 -33.00
N THR A 1006 5.78 -16.76 -32.03
CA THR A 1006 5.51 -17.59 -30.84
C THR A 1006 4.16 -18.26 -31.03
N LYS A 1007 4.13 -19.59 -30.87
CA LYS A 1007 2.87 -20.34 -30.88
C LYS A 1007 2.05 -19.99 -29.65
N VAL A 1008 0.82 -19.52 -29.86
CA VAL A 1008 -0.17 -19.31 -28.80
C VAL A 1008 -0.83 -20.63 -28.45
N GLY A 1009 -1.23 -21.38 -29.48
CA GLY A 1009 -1.98 -22.61 -29.26
C GLY A 1009 -2.45 -23.35 -30.50
N THR A 1010 -3.19 -24.45 -30.28
CA THR A 1010 -3.86 -25.21 -31.34
C THR A 1010 -5.31 -25.53 -30.96
N ALA A 1011 -6.24 -25.15 -31.83
CA ALA A 1011 -7.69 -25.32 -31.66
C ALA A 1011 -8.27 -26.32 -32.68
N THR A 1012 -9.33 -27.03 -32.27
CA THR A 1012 -10.14 -27.91 -33.11
C THR A 1012 -11.63 -27.60 -32.88
N PRO A 1013 -12.19 -26.57 -33.55
CA PRO A 1013 -13.56 -26.14 -33.31
C PRO A 1013 -14.58 -27.14 -33.84
N GLY A 1014 -15.70 -27.30 -33.13
CA GLY A 1014 -16.80 -28.17 -33.55
C GLY A 1014 -17.53 -27.62 -34.79
N GLY A 1015 -17.78 -28.49 -35.78
CA GLY A 1015 -18.64 -28.16 -36.93
C GLY A 1015 -18.08 -27.14 -37.93
N ALA A 1016 -16.76 -27.05 -38.10
CA ALA A 1016 -16.15 -26.16 -39.09
C ALA A 1016 -16.50 -26.56 -40.53
N ALA A 1017 -17.05 -25.63 -41.31
CA ALA A 1017 -17.35 -25.82 -42.73
C ALA A 1017 -16.07 -25.85 -43.60
N ASP A 1018 -16.18 -26.39 -44.82
CA ASP A 1018 -15.08 -26.43 -45.81
C ASP A 1018 -14.51 -25.05 -46.13
N HIS A 1019 -15.37 -24.04 -46.16
CA HIS A 1019 -15.04 -22.64 -46.33
C HIS A 1019 -15.77 -21.81 -45.27
N GLN A 1020 -15.02 -20.99 -44.54
CA GLN A 1020 -15.54 -20.14 -43.49
C GLN A 1020 -15.27 -18.67 -43.75
N ASP A 1021 -16.00 -17.83 -43.04
CA ASP A 1021 -15.72 -16.41 -42.95
C ASP A 1021 -14.51 -16.18 -42.04
N ILE A 1022 -13.61 -15.30 -42.45
CA ILE A 1022 -12.43 -14.88 -41.70
C ILE A 1022 -12.34 -13.36 -41.73
N GLY A 1023 -12.10 -12.76 -40.57
CA GLY A 1023 -12.00 -11.31 -40.47
C GLY A 1023 -11.12 -10.84 -39.33
N VAL A 1024 -10.96 -9.53 -39.29
CA VAL A 1024 -10.46 -8.83 -38.12
C VAL A 1024 -11.63 -8.43 -37.23
N PHE A 1025 -11.46 -8.50 -35.93
CA PHE A 1025 -12.54 -8.19 -34.98
C PHE A 1025 -12.03 -7.40 -33.78
N MET A 1026 -12.96 -6.74 -33.11
CA MET A 1026 -12.73 -6.25 -31.76
C MET A 1026 -13.96 -6.39 -30.86
N THR A 1027 -13.69 -6.46 -29.55
CA THR A 1027 -14.68 -6.28 -28.49
C THR A 1027 -14.08 -5.41 -27.39
N ALA A 1028 -14.89 -4.53 -26.81
CA ALA A 1028 -14.46 -3.74 -25.66
C ALA A 1028 -14.29 -4.60 -24.39
N ALA A 1029 -14.98 -5.73 -24.29
CA ALA A 1029 -15.05 -6.58 -23.09
C ALA A 1029 -15.13 -5.74 -21.79
N ASN A 1030 -16.07 -4.80 -21.79
CA ASN A 1030 -16.10 -3.69 -20.85
C ASN A 1030 -16.79 -4.03 -19.51
N GLY A 1031 -17.17 -5.29 -19.29
CA GLY A 1031 -17.84 -5.69 -18.05
C GLY A 1031 -19.14 -4.92 -17.78
N TRP A 1032 -19.95 -4.66 -18.82
CA TRP A 1032 -21.23 -3.93 -18.75
C TRP A 1032 -21.14 -2.46 -18.34
N THR A 1033 -19.94 -1.86 -18.38
CA THR A 1033 -19.74 -0.43 -18.09
C THR A 1033 -20.25 0.49 -19.19
N GLY A 1034 -20.48 -0.05 -20.40
CA GLY A 1034 -20.86 0.72 -21.59
C GLY A 1034 -19.69 1.44 -22.27
N THR A 1035 -18.45 1.27 -21.78
CA THR A 1035 -17.25 1.83 -22.42
C THR A 1035 -17.03 1.25 -23.82
N ARG A 1036 -16.66 2.12 -24.76
CA ARG A 1036 -16.38 1.76 -26.15
C ARG A 1036 -14.88 1.85 -26.42
N GLY A 1037 -14.37 1.02 -27.32
CA GLY A 1037 -12.96 0.98 -27.70
C GLY A 1037 -12.76 1.11 -29.20
N ILE A 1038 -11.57 1.52 -29.62
CA ILE A 1038 -11.14 1.55 -31.01
C ILE A 1038 -10.01 0.52 -31.18
N ALA A 1039 -10.06 -0.26 -32.25
CA ALA A 1039 -8.97 -1.13 -32.68
C ALA A 1039 -8.59 -0.82 -34.13
N GLY A 1040 -7.29 -0.77 -34.41
CA GLY A 1040 -6.73 -0.57 -35.74
C GLY A 1040 -6.01 -1.81 -36.25
N PHE A 1041 -6.11 -2.06 -37.55
CA PHE A 1041 -5.56 -3.23 -38.23
C PHE A 1041 -4.91 -2.83 -39.55
N GLU A 1042 -3.78 -3.46 -39.86
CA GLU A 1042 -3.08 -3.37 -41.15
C GLU A 1042 -2.67 -4.76 -41.62
N ASP A 1043 -2.33 -4.88 -42.90
CA ASP A 1043 -1.80 -6.12 -43.51
C ASP A 1043 -2.71 -7.35 -43.30
N PHE A 1044 -4.03 -7.14 -43.25
CA PHE A 1044 -4.97 -8.26 -43.18
C PHE A 1044 -4.94 -9.02 -44.51
N SER A 1045 -4.46 -10.26 -44.47
CA SER A 1045 -4.32 -11.10 -45.66
C SER A 1045 -4.79 -12.53 -45.38
N VAL A 1046 -5.26 -13.20 -46.43
CA VAL A 1046 -5.67 -14.61 -46.39
C VAL A 1046 -5.07 -15.29 -47.62
N SER A 1047 -4.29 -16.34 -47.41
CA SER A 1047 -3.54 -17.09 -48.44
C SER A 1047 -3.87 -18.57 -48.44
#